data_AF-A0A3D1TPT8-F1
#
_entry.id   AF-A0A3D1TPT8-F1
#
_cell.length_a   1.000
_cell.length_b   1.000
_cell.length_c   1.000
_cell.angle_alpha   90.00
_cell.angle_beta   90.00
_cell.angle_gamma   90.00
#
_symmetry.space_group_name_H-M   'P 1'
#
loop_
_entity.id
_entity.type
_entity.pdbx_description
1 polymer ?
#
loop_
_entity_poly.entity_id
_entity_poly.type
_entity_poly.pdbx_seq_one_letter_code
_entity_poly.pdbx_strand_id
1 'polypeptide(L)'
;MVLTALLLAAGLGLTAYGLFVLLRLHAQEADQGLGAPQAAAKRRSRRWQCNDAQPAAWAALFVGALLMAWLRQRFESVTFVLALTGFLLFVRSTHWWPRHRVGTIAIGVNAVVIFTYLWSLGETEHIVINVTPGRYLAQVGSSTVAVTPSVHGAGLGLYSGTISDYRVLLAGEAKFDPNSSLLARFGAWVREASPRPAWTNVRVISERGAQDVLNTRHRHVVAGKWGFDGRDEYEGAPASSVLLTTVSAKNYTVEADLMRGDGLQGIFLGVDHAGNGYLFAPRVDQPAALWFTWKHGATIASVASTSIQLSLLAAIQRNVRLALANALVGLVLFLLSTPIYLVISLATRRAIDEADIDRLAGRVLGGRAMDILALVFVFATTVVTGLVATQLLQGIPHVQDSVADLFQAQTLATGHLWVHVPKLSKFFTEEFIPMYHGKWFGKYPPGWPVLLTLGVWLHVPWLVNPILAGLDVGVIYLIGREVYSPLLGAIAAALALSSPFLLFLGGSFMAHTSTLFYLSASAYLLIRWLKRHKSEEMSERTSRLLLVAAGFLAGMGAITRQLDAAALAVPFTLALFPALWRTKFRPAIWLILGGFPPILAFLLYNWDLTGSPLTSAYTLWWPFDKVGFGPTIGMGGFTVAQGFTNLSINLQMLLAHLFGWPFYFTLALTAIPFLTGRASRWDLLFLASGATLILAYVAYWNPGIMYGPRYLYVTIPFFALLSARGLEELYRLPLRLAPLRNGDRLAALTFPVIVTCVLVAYDLDVYLPAQVPIYRGYNFTSRASLNAVENAHIHNALVFVVDNPPGQWWSYGEVFPANGPALDGDIVYAHDLGRADRQLARLYPTRATYRLNGTVLTRMTR
;
A
#
# COMPACT_ATOMS: atom_id res chain seq x y z
N MET A 1 5.16 -23.13 2.69
CA MET A 1 5.67 -24.28 3.49
C MET A 1 6.75 -23.89 4.52
N VAL A 2 7.84 -23.20 4.16
CA VAL A 2 8.94 -22.89 5.12
C VAL A 2 8.60 -21.75 6.11
N LEU A 3 7.98 -20.65 5.67
CA LEU A 3 7.42 -19.63 6.60
C LEU A 3 6.32 -20.24 7.50
N THR A 4 5.56 -21.16 6.92
CA THR A 4 4.55 -21.98 7.58
C THR A 4 5.22 -22.84 8.66
N ALA A 5 6.33 -23.53 8.37
CA ALA A 5 7.11 -24.30 9.35
C ALA A 5 7.76 -23.42 10.43
N LEU A 6 8.15 -22.18 10.09
CA LEU A 6 8.64 -21.19 11.04
C LEU A 6 7.53 -20.74 12.02
N LEU A 7 6.29 -20.55 11.54
CA LEU A 7 5.07 -20.30 12.34
C LEU A 7 4.69 -21.44 13.29
N LEU A 8 5.13 -22.67 12.97
CA LEU A 8 5.06 -23.87 13.81
C LEU A 8 6.05 -23.76 14.99
N ALA A 9 7.29 -23.35 14.71
CA ALA A 9 8.36 -23.18 15.70
C ALA A 9 8.10 -22.01 16.66
N ALA A 10 7.82 -20.82 16.14
CA ALA A 10 6.47 -20.28 16.18
C ALA A 10 5.59 -20.30 17.46
N GLY A 11 4.37 -20.77 17.21
CA GLY A 11 3.34 -21.04 18.21
C GLY A 11 3.76 -22.09 19.24
N LEU A 12 4.52 -23.12 18.85
CA LEU A 12 5.13 -24.03 19.83
C LEU A 12 6.13 -23.29 20.71
N GLY A 13 6.85 -22.31 20.18
CA GLY A 13 7.85 -21.49 20.85
C GLY A 13 7.23 -20.52 21.82
N LEU A 14 6.14 -19.82 21.48
CA LEU A 14 5.37 -18.99 22.43
C LEU A 14 4.71 -19.82 23.53
N THR A 15 4.25 -21.02 23.20
CA THR A 15 3.62 -21.91 24.19
C THR A 15 4.64 -22.62 25.07
N ALA A 16 5.78 -23.06 24.50
CA ALA A 16 6.92 -23.61 25.22
C ALA A 16 7.66 -22.52 26.01
N TYR A 17 7.69 -21.27 25.52
CA TYR A 17 8.20 -20.10 26.23
C TYR A 17 7.29 -19.72 27.39
N GLY A 18 5.97 -19.72 27.18
CA GLY A 18 4.98 -19.64 28.26
C GLY A 18 5.23 -20.72 29.31
N LEU A 19 5.34 -21.99 28.90
CA LEU A 19 5.64 -23.13 29.78
C LEU A 19 7.03 -23.03 30.47
N PHE A 20 8.05 -22.55 29.78
CA PHE A 20 9.42 -22.48 30.27
C PHE A 20 9.59 -21.35 31.29
N VAL A 21 9.00 -20.18 31.01
CA VAL A 21 8.91 -19.08 31.98
C VAL A 21 8.06 -19.49 33.18
N LEU A 22 6.99 -20.27 32.96
CA LEU A 22 6.16 -20.86 34.02
C LEU A 22 6.96 -21.81 34.92
N LEU A 23 7.73 -22.74 34.35
CA LEU A 23 8.59 -23.65 35.12
C LEU A 23 9.70 -22.90 35.89
N ARG A 24 10.24 -21.82 35.32
CA ARG A 24 11.33 -21.06 35.91
C ARG A 24 10.88 -20.12 37.04
N LEU A 25 9.73 -19.45 36.89
CA LEU A 25 9.16 -18.60 37.94
C LEU A 25 8.64 -19.43 39.12
N HIS A 26 8.06 -20.60 38.86
CA HIS A 26 7.63 -21.51 39.92
C HIS A 26 8.82 -22.16 40.64
N ALA A 27 9.93 -22.43 39.94
CA ALA A 27 11.19 -22.86 40.56
C ALA A 27 11.83 -21.76 41.43
N GLN A 28 11.74 -20.49 41.03
CA GLN A 28 12.25 -19.36 41.85
C GLN A 28 11.40 -19.09 43.10
N GLU A 29 10.08 -19.27 43.03
CA GLU A 29 9.21 -19.23 44.23
C GLU A 29 9.46 -20.41 45.19
N ALA A 30 9.94 -21.55 44.67
CA ALA A 30 10.34 -22.69 45.50
C ALA A 30 11.67 -22.44 46.24
N ASP A 31 12.62 -21.71 45.63
CA ASP A 31 13.91 -21.37 46.24
C ASP A 31 13.83 -20.20 47.25
N GLN A 32 12.94 -19.22 47.05
CA GLN A 32 12.74 -18.12 48.02
C GLN A 32 12.04 -18.57 49.32
N GLY A 33 11.60 -19.82 49.40
CA GLY A 33 11.01 -20.43 50.59
C GLY A 33 12.00 -21.13 51.54
N LEU A 34 13.32 -21.07 51.28
CA LEU A 34 14.37 -21.80 52.01
C LEU A 34 14.72 -21.24 53.42
N GLY A 35 13.75 -20.63 54.11
CA GLY A 35 13.86 -20.20 55.51
C GLY A 35 13.04 -21.03 56.51
N ALA A 36 12.44 -22.17 56.12
CA ALA A 36 11.53 -22.94 56.98
C ALA A 36 11.96 -24.41 57.20
N PRO A 37 11.66 -25.03 58.36
CA PRO A 37 12.28 -26.28 58.80
C PRO A 37 12.00 -27.49 57.89
N GLN A 38 13.01 -28.36 57.75
CA GLN A 38 13.07 -29.54 56.86
C GLN A 38 11.91 -30.56 57.01
N ALA A 39 11.13 -30.50 58.09
CA ALA A 39 9.95 -31.37 58.28
C ALA A 39 8.76 -30.97 57.39
N ALA A 40 8.67 -29.70 56.95
CA ALA A 40 7.61 -29.24 56.03
C ALA A 40 7.94 -29.53 54.54
N ALA A 41 9.24 -29.69 54.21
CA ALA A 41 9.71 -29.93 52.84
C ALA A 41 9.28 -31.30 52.29
N LYS A 42 9.28 -32.35 53.14
CA LYS A 42 8.79 -33.70 52.75
C LYS A 42 7.27 -33.78 52.57
N ARG A 43 6.50 -32.86 53.17
CA ARG A 43 5.03 -32.78 52.99
C ARG A 43 4.62 -31.92 51.79
N ARG A 44 5.49 -30.98 51.36
CA ARG A 44 5.30 -30.19 50.12
C ARG A 44 5.73 -30.96 48.87
N SER A 45 6.76 -31.81 48.93
CA SER A 45 7.21 -32.60 47.76
C SER A 45 6.24 -33.71 47.34
N ARG A 46 5.31 -34.12 48.21
CA ARG A 46 4.20 -35.04 47.87
C ARG A 46 2.95 -34.35 47.31
N ARG A 47 2.93 -33.01 47.25
CA ARG A 47 1.78 -32.22 46.77
C ARG A 47 1.88 -31.84 45.28
N TRP A 48 2.66 -32.59 44.51
CA TRP A 48 2.69 -32.58 43.05
C TRP A 48 1.52 -33.36 42.42
N GLN A 49 0.41 -33.58 43.14
CA GLN A 49 -0.64 -34.51 42.74
C GLN A 49 -1.99 -33.78 42.51
N CYS A 50 -2.47 -33.91 41.27
CA CYS A 50 -3.81 -33.67 40.72
C CYS A 50 -4.31 -32.26 40.33
N ASN A 51 -3.80 -31.13 40.86
CA ASN A 51 -4.35 -29.82 40.48
C ASN A 51 -3.70 -29.13 39.25
N ASP A 52 -2.51 -29.53 38.81
CA ASP A 52 -1.82 -28.92 37.66
C ASP A 52 -2.11 -29.62 36.31
N ALA A 53 -2.75 -30.79 36.34
CA ALA A 53 -3.11 -31.54 35.12
C ALA A 53 -4.19 -30.82 34.29
N GLN A 54 -5.11 -30.10 34.96
CA GLN A 54 -6.21 -29.42 34.28
C GLN A 54 -5.73 -28.23 33.43
N PRO A 55 -4.94 -27.26 33.93
CA PRO A 55 -4.35 -26.21 33.09
C PRO A 55 -3.51 -26.75 31.93
N ALA A 56 -2.70 -27.78 32.19
CA ALA A 56 -1.87 -28.41 31.15
C ALA A 56 -2.73 -29.04 30.04
N ALA A 57 -3.83 -29.72 30.40
CA ALA A 57 -4.78 -30.27 29.43
C ALA A 57 -5.48 -29.18 28.59
N TRP A 58 -5.88 -28.06 29.20
CA TRP A 58 -6.50 -26.95 28.47
C TRP A 58 -5.51 -26.24 27.54
N ALA A 59 -4.26 -26.07 27.97
CA ALA A 59 -3.18 -25.55 27.12
C ALA A 59 -2.89 -26.51 25.95
N ALA A 60 -2.81 -27.81 26.20
CA ALA A 60 -2.61 -28.82 25.17
C ALA A 60 -3.78 -28.84 24.16
N LEU A 61 -5.03 -28.68 24.62
CA LEU A 61 -6.19 -28.55 23.75
C LEU A 61 -6.10 -27.31 22.85
N PHE A 62 -5.75 -26.16 23.43
CA PHE A 62 -5.59 -24.91 22.67
C PHE A 62 -4.51 -25.02 21.60
N VAL A 63 -3.31 -25.50 21.98
CA VAL A 63 -2.18 -25.68 21.07
C VAL A 63 -2.48 -26.74 20.02
N GLY A 64 -3.05 -27.88 20.43
CA GLY A 64 -3.41 -28.97 19.52
C GLY A 64 -4.44 -28.53 18.48
N ALA A 65 -5.43 -27.72 18.87
CA ALA A 65 -6.40 -27.15 17.94
C ALA A 65 -5.75 -26.14 16.98
N LEU A 66 -4.89 -25.24 17.47
CA LEU A 66 -4.13 -24.34 16.59
C LEU A 66 -3.24 -25.10 15.60
N LEU A 67 -2.55 -26.14 16.07
CA LEU A 67 -1.71 -27.00 15.25
C LEU A 67 -2.53 -27.73 14.18
N MET A 68 -3.70 -28.26 14.53
CA MET A 68 -4.59 -28.95 13.61
C MET A 68 -5.13 -28.00 12.54
N ALA A 69 -5.61 -26.81 12.93
CA ALA A 69 -6.10 -25.78 12.00
C ALA A 69 -5.00 -25.37 11.02
N TRP A 70 -3.76 -25.25 11.52
CA TRP A 70 -2.61 -24.89 10.71
C TRP A 70 -2.15 -26.03 9.78
N LEU A 71 -2.10 -27.28 10.26
CA LEU A 71 -1.69 -28.44 9.45
C LEU A 71 -2.62 -28.66 8.26
N ARG A 72 -3.92 -28.49 8.47
CA ARG A 72 -4.93 -28.54 7.41
C ARG A 72 -4.95 -27.28 6.54
N GLN A 73 -4.28 -26.23 6.99
CA GLN A 73 -4.31 -24.88 6.42
C GLN A 73 -5.73 -24.35 6.15
N ARG A 74 -6.77 -24.89 6.79
CA ARG A 74 -8.19 -24.60 6.51
C ARG A 74 -8.89 -24.12 7.77
N PHE A 75 -9.83 -23.20 7.62
CA PHE A 75 -10.70 -22.81 8.73
C PHE A 75 -11.78 -23.88 8.95
N GLU A 76 -11.81 -24.43 10.16
CA GLU A 76 -12.84 -25.39 10.58
C GLU A 76 -13.48 -24.89 11.87
N SER A 77 -14.80 -24.74 11.86
CA SER A 77 -15.56 -24.21 13.00
C SER A 77 -15.32 -25.01 14.29
N VAL A 78 -15.23 -26.34 14.18
CA VAL A 78 -14.95 -27.22 15.32
C VAL A 78 -13.58 -26.90 15.92
N THR A 79 -12.56 -26.81 15.08
CA THR A 79 -11.18 -26.53 15.51
C THR A 79 -11.04 -25.14 16.13
N PHE A 80 -11.76 -24.15 15.60
CA PHE A 80 -11.86 -22.82 16.20
C PHE A 80 -12.52 -22.85 17.58
N VAL A 81 -13.65 -23.53 17.73
CA VAL A 81 -14.37 -23.67 19.00
C VAL A 81 -13.52 -24.39 20.04
N LEU A 82 -12.80 -25.45 19.65
CA LEU A 82 -11.87 -26.16 20.53
C LEU A 82 -10.72 -25.26 20.99
N ALA A 83 -10.12 -24.49 20.09
CA ALA A 83 -9.08 -23.53 20.44
C ALA A 83 -9.61 -22.46 21.41
N LEU A 84 -10.74 -21.83 21.10
CA LEU A 84 -11.34 -20.79 21.95
C LEU A 84 -11.71 -21.34 23.34
N THR A 85 -12.31 -22.53 23.38
CA THR A 85 -12.70 -23.19 24.63
C THR A 85 -11.47 -23.55 25.46
N GLY A 86 -10.46 -24.18 24.86
CA GLY A 86 -9.20 -24.49 25.53
C GLY A 86 -8.51 -23.25 26.09
N PHE A 87 -8.48 -22.15 25.33
CA PHE A 87 -7.91 -20.89 25.78
C PHE A 87 -8.68 -20.27 26.95
N LEU A 88 -10.01 -20.16 26.87
CA LEU A 88 -10.83 -19.58 27.94
C LEU A 88 -10.76 -20.41 29.24
N LEU A 89 -10.79 -21.73 29.12
CA LEU A 89 -10.66 -22.64 30.27
C LEU A 89 -9.25 -22.59 30.87
N PHE A 90 -8.20 -22.47 30.05
CA PHE A 90 -6.84 -22.24 30.53
C PHE A 90 -6.72 -20.94 31.33
N VAL A 91 -7.20 -19.82 30.79
CA VAL A 91 -7.16 -18.51 31.47
C VAL A 91 -7.95 -18.53 32.78
N ARG A 92 -9.11 -19.20 32.80
CA ARG A 92 -9.94 -19.33 34.00
C ARG A 92 -9.29 -20.21 35.07
N SER A 93 -8.77 -21.38 34.69
CA SER A 93 -8.22 -22.37 35.62
C SER A 93 -6.90 -21.94 36.26
N THR A 94 -6.13 -21.09 35.60
CA THR A 94 -4.84 -20.60 36.10
C THR A 94 -4.93 -19.28 36.88
N HIS A 95 -6.12 -18.68 36.99
CA HIS A 95 -6.29 -17.29 37.45
C HIS A 95 -5.27 -16.35 36.78
N TRP A 96 -4.98 -16.56 35.49
CA TRP A 96 -3.91 -15.84 34.80
C TRP A 96 -4.24 -14.37 34.57
N TRP A 97 -5.52 -14.09 34.37
CA TRP A 97 -6.01 -12.79 33.94
C TRP A 97 -5.55 -11.63 34.85
N PRO A 98 -5.67 -11.70 36.19
CA PRO A 98 -5.21 -10.63 37.07
C PRO A 98 -3.67 -10.43 37.06
N ARG A 99 -2.90 -11.47 36.76
CA ARG A 99 -1.42 -11.44 36.85
C ARG A 99 -0.72 -11.16 35.51
N HIS A 100 -1.29 -11.60 34.39
CA HIS A 100 -0.67 -11.58 33.07
C HIS A 100 -1.61 -11.06 31.97
N ARG A 101 -2.54 -10.17 32.33
CA ARG A 101 -3.57 -9.60 31.44
C ARG A 101 -3.07 -9.29 30.03
N VAL A 102 -1.93 -8.62 29.91
CA VAL A 102 -1.35 -8.21 28.62
C VAL A 102 -0.95 -9.43 27.77
N GLY A 103 -0.25 -10.40 28.36
CA GLY A 103 0.15 -11.63 27.67
C GLY A 103 -1.04 -12.50 27.29
N THR A 104 -2.04 -12.60 28.16
CA THR A 104 -3.30 -13.28 27.86
C THR A 104 -4.01 -12.65 26.67
N ILE A 105 -4.18 -11.32 26.65
CA ILE A 105 -4.80 -10.61 25.54
C ILE A 105 -4.01 -10.84 24.25
N ALA A 106 -2.67 -10.74 24.29
CA ALA A 106 -1.83 -10.98 23.12
C ALA A 106 -2.04 -12.39 22.54
N ILE A 107 -2.04 -13.44 23.38
CA ILE A 107 -2.25 -14.82 22.92
C ILE A 107 -3.63 -14.98 22.26
N GLY A 108 -4.69 -14.43 22.88
CA GLY A 108 -6.03 -14.47 22.30
C GLY A 108 -6.11 -13.74 20.96
N VAL A 109 -5.50 -12.56 20.85
CA VAL A 109 -5.43 -11.79 19.59
C VAL A 109 -4.68 -12.56 18.50
N ASN A 110 -3.54 -13.18 18.82
CA ASN A 110 -2.79 -14.00 17.85
C ASN A 110 -3.62 -15.18 17.36
N ALA A 111 -4.37 -15.86 18.24
CA ALA A 111 -5.26 -16.94 17.83
C ALA A 111 -6.33 -16.46 16.84
N VAL A 112 -6.96 -15.31 17.13
CA VAL A 112 -7.93 -14.68 16.21
C VAL A 112 -7.27 -14.35 14.87
N VAL A 113 -6.08 -13.73 14.86
CA VAL A 113 -5.33 -13.42 13.65
C VAL A 113 -5.08 -14.67 12.80
N ILE A 114 -4.65 -15.77 13.42
CA ILE A 114 -4.39 -17.04 12.72
C ILE A 114 -5.68 -17.59 12.11
N PHE A 115 -6.76 -17.71 12.87
CA PHE A 115 -8.02 -18.27 12.35
C PHE A 115 -8.67 -17.37 11.29
N THR A 116 -8.60 -16.05 11.45
CA THR A 116 -9.06 -15.08 10.45
C THR A 116 -8.23 -15.18 9.16
N TYR A 117 -6.91 -15.38 9.26
CA TYR A 117 -6.09 -15.67 8.09
C TYR A 117 -6.50 -16.99 7.42
N LEU A 118 -6.70 -18.07 8.18
CA LEU A 118 -7.14 -19.36 7.61
C LEU A 118 -8.51 -19.27 6.91
N TRP A 119 -9.43 -18.45 7.45
CA TRP A 119 -10.71 -18.16 6.82
C TRP A 119 -10.55 -17.37 5.51
N SER A 120 -9.62 -16.41 5.49
CA SER A 120 -9.32 -15.58 4.32
C SER A 120 -8.73 -16.35 3.13
N LEU A 121 -8.19 -17.55 3.37
CA LEU A 121 -7.69 -18.44 2.33
C LEU A 121 -8.80 -19.17 1.57
N GLY A 122 -10.06 -19.07 2.01
CA GLY A 122 -11.24 -19.60 1.32
C GLY A 122 -11.85 -18.64 0.29
N GLU A 123 -11.06 -17.70 -0.24
CA GLU A 123 -11.46 -16.86 -1.39
C GLU A 123 -11.63 -17.74 -2.63
N THR A 124 -12.80 -17.67 -3.25
CA THR A 124 -13.19 -18.52 -4.38
C THR A 124 -13.97 -17.72 -5.41
N GLU A 125 -13.65 -17.93 -6.69
CA GLU A 125 -14.41 -17.41 -7.83
C GLU A 125 -14.91 -18.57 -8.70
N HIS A 126 -16.23 -18.62 -8.91
CA HIS A 126 -16.87 -19.64 -9.73
C HIS A 126 -16.86 -19.25 -11.21
N ILE A 127 -16.41 -20.18 -12.05
CA ILE A 127 -16.21 -19.97 -13.49
C ILE A 127 -17.05 -20.99 -14.25
N VAL A 128 -17.80 -20.49 -15.23
CA VAL A 128 -18.59 -21.32 -16.16
C VAL A 128 -18.21 -20.98 -17.58
N ILE A 129 -17.85 -21.97 -18.39
CA ILE A 129 -17.50 -21.77 -19.80
C ILE A 129 -18.38 -22.66 -20.67
N ASN A 130 -19.27 -22.03 -21.44
CA ASN A 130 -20.10 -22.70 -22.43
C ASN A 130 -19.34 -22.79 -23.75
N VAL A 131 -19.08 -24.03 -24.19
CA VAL A 131 -18.27 -24.34 -25.36
C VAL A 131 -19.16 -24.90 -26.46
N THR A 132 -19.16 -24.22 -27.60
CA THR A 132 -19.82 -24.66 -28.84
C THR A 132 -18.84 -24.53 -30.01
N PRO A 133 -19.08 -25.20 -31.16
CA PRO A 133 -18.16 -25.12 -32.30
C PRO A 133 -17.90 -23.69 -32.80
N GLY A 134 -18.88 -22.79 -32.70
CA GLY A 134 -18.77 -21.41 -33.18
C GLY A 134 -18.49 -20.36 -32.11
N ARG A 135 -18.50 -20.72 -30.82
CA ARG A 135 -18.38 -19.76 -29.72
C ARG A 135 -17.96 -20.41 -28.41
N TYR A 136 -16.96 -19.83 -27.76
CA TYR A 136 -16.64 -20.09 -26.36
C TYR A 136 -17.09 -18.88 -25.54
N LEU A 137 -18.00 -19.08 -24.58
CA LEU A 137 -18.55 -18.03 -23.73
C LEU A 137 -18.19 -18.34 -22.28
N ALA A 138 -17.28 -17.54 -21.72
CA ALA A 138 -16.92 -17.63 -20.30
C ALA A 138 -17.74 -16.65 -19.47
N GLN A 139 -18.09 -17.07 -18.26
CA GLN A 139 -18.80 -16.32 -17.25
C GLN A 139 -18.05 -16.41 -15.92
N VAL A 140 -17.85 -15.26 -15.28
CA VAL A 140 -17.28 -15.11 -13.94
C VAL A 140 -18.19 -14.18 -13.16
N GLY A 141 -18.92 -14.73 -12.20
CA GLY A 141 -20.01 -14.01 -11.54
C GLY A 141 -21.06 -13.50 -12.55
N SER A 142 -21.31 -12.19 -12.56
CA SER A 142 -22.22 -11.52 -13.51
C SER A 142 -21.55 -11.13 -14.84
N SER A 143 -20.23 -11.26 -14.94
CA SER A 143 -19.45 -10.77 -16.07
C SER A 143 -19.24 -11.88 -17.10
N THR A 144 -19.38 -11.55 -18.39
CA THR A 144 -19.21 -12.53 -19.47
C THR A 144 -18.27 -12.02 -20.56
N VAL A 145 -17.52 -12.93 -21.18
CA VAL A 145 -16.65 -12.62 -22.31
C VAL A 145 -16.58 -13.82 -23.25
N ALA A 146 -16.72 -13.55 -24.54
CA ALA A 146 -16.74 -14.58 -25.57
C ALA A 146 -15.57 -14.46 -26.54
N VAL A 147 -15.22 -15.59 -27.15
CA VAL A 147 -14.33 -15.67 -28.30
C VAL A 147 -14.92 -16.60 -29.35
N THR A 148 -14.71 -16.29 -30.62
CA THR A 148 -15.01 -17.18 -31.74
C THR A 148 -13.76 -18.02 -32.04
N PRO A 149 -13.80 -19.34 -31.81
CA PRO A 149 -12.64 -20.19 -32.02
C PRO A 149 -12.31 -20.33 -33.52
N SER A 150 -11.02 -20.20 -33.84
CA SER A 150 -10.45 -20.46 -35.17
C SER A 150 -9.66 -21.77 -35.24
N VAL A 151 -9.35 -22.33 -34.06
CA VAL A 151 -8.70 -23.63 -33.87
C VAL A 151 -9.71 -24.53 -33.16
N HIS A 152 -9.84 -25.76 -33.65
CA HIS A 152 -10.75 -26.75 -33.10
C HIS A 152 -9.95 -27.97 -32.64
N GLY A 153 -9.83 -28.12 -31.34
CA GLY A 153 -9.23 -29.29 -30.70
C GLY A 153 -10.11 -29.84 -29.58
N ALA A 154 -9.69 -30.96 -29.00
CA ALA A 154 -10.43 -31.62 -27.91
C ALA A 154 -9.77 -31.42 -26.53
N GLY A 155 -8.54 -30.89 -26.48
CA GLY A 155 -7.79 -30.79 -25.23
C GLY A 155 -8.38 -29.76 -24.26
N LEU A 156 -8.55 -30.19 -23.01
CA LEU A 156 -8.90 -29.38 -21.84
C LEU A 156 -7.77 -29.46 -20.82
N GLY A 157 -7.39 -28.32 -20.24
CA GLY A 157 -6.27 -28.28 -19.30
C GLY A 157 -6.27 -27.05 -18.40
N LEU A 158 -5.24 -26.93 -17.58
CA LEU A 158 -5.02 -25.80 -16.68
C LEU A 158 -3.64 -25.18 -16.89
N TYR A 159 -3.56 -23.88 -16.62
CA TYR A 159 -2.37 -23.05 -16.73
C TYR A 159 -2.13 -22.29 -15.43
N SER A 160 -0.86 -22.26 -15.01
CA SER A 160 -0.37 -21.39 -13.94
C SER A 160 0.74 -20.50 -14.51
N GLY A 161 0.51 -19.19 -14.44
CA GLY A 161 1.38 -18.15 -14.97
C GLY A 161 2.72 -18.04 -14.26
N THR A 162 3.56 -17.13 -14.75
CA THR A 162 4.86 -16.83 -14.15
C THR A 162 4.70 -16.00 -12.88
N ILE A 163 5.72 -15.96 -12.02
CA ILE A 163 5.72 -15.05 -10.87
C ILE A 163 5.62 -13.57 -11.28
N SER A 164 6.02 -13.23 -12.50
CA SER A 164 5.90 -11.87 -13.03
C SER A 164 4.44 -11.47 -13.26
N ASP A 165 3.54 -12.43 -13.42
CA ASP A 165 2.11 -12.18 -13.68
C ASP A 165 1.35 -11.77 -12.43
N TYR A 166 1.92 -11.99 -11.24
CA TYR A 166 1.36 -11.54 -9.96
C TYR A 166 1.56 -10.03 -9.71
N ARG A 167 2.29 -9.33 -10.58
CA ARG A 167 2.63 -7.90 -10.44
C ARG A 167 1.66 -7.03 -11.25
N VAL A 168 1.32 -5.85 -10.74
CA VAL A 168 0.39 -4.93 -11.42
C VAL A 168 1.11 -4.02 -12.39
N LEU A 169 0.98 -4.35 -13.68
CA LEU A 169 1.70 -3.70 -14.78
C LEU A 169 1.16 -2.33 -15.19
N LEU A 170 -0.14 -2.08 -15.05
CA LEU A 170 -0.80 -1.01 -15.82
C LEU A 170 -0.34 0.42 -15.47
N ALA A 171 0.29 0.66 -14.30
CA ALA A 171 0.92 1.96 -13.97
C ALA A 171 1.80 1.94 -12.68
N GLY A 172 2.04 0.78 -12.07
CA GLY A 172 2.42 0.68 -10.66
C GLY A 172 3.72 -0.07 -10.40
N GLU A 173 3.70 -1.40 -10.45
CA GLU A 173 4.79 -2.27 -9.96
C GLU A 173 5.65 -2.82 -11.10
N ALA A 174 6.97 -2.66 -10.99
CA ALA A 174 7.90 -3.18 -11.98
C ALA A 174 8.04 -4.70 -12.00
N LYS A 175 8.21 -5.24 -13.22
CA LYS A 175 8.70 -6.61 -13.43
C LYS A 175 10.22 -6.64 -13.32
N PHE A 176 10.73 -7.65 -12.65
CA PHE A 176 12.15 -7.99 -12.64
C PHE A 176 12.33 -9.49 -12.76
N ASP A 177 13.52 -9.93 -13.18
CA ASP A 177 13.88 -11.33 -13.23
C ASP A 177 14.07 -11.87 -11.80
N PRO A 178 13.21 -12.80 -11.32
CA PRO A 178 13.32 -13.37 -9.98
C PRO A 178 14.63 -14.13 -9.76
N ASN A 179 15.38 -14.48 -10.81
CA ASN A 179 16.63 -15.23 -10.71
C ASN A 179 17.89 -14.38 -10.80
N SER A 180 17.75 -13.07 -11.01
CA SER A 180 18.85 -12.12 -11.23
C SER A 180 19.85 -12.01 -10.07
N SER A 181 19.38 -12.18 -8.82
CA SER A 181 20.22 -12.14 -7.61
C SER A 181 19.67 -13.02 -6.50
N LEU A 182 20.46 -13.27 -5.45
CA LEU A 182 19.99 -13.98 -4.25
C LEU A 182 18.83 -13.24 -3.56
N LEU A 183 18.88 -11.90 -3.54
CA LEU A 183 17.81 -11.06 -2.99
C LEU A 183 16.54 -11.14 -3.85
N ALA A 184 16.66 -11.17 -5.18
CA ALA A 184 15.52 -11.35 -6.07
C ALA A 184 14.84 -12.71 -5.85
N ARG A 185 15.63 -13.78 -5.70
CA ARG A 185 15.12 -15.13 -5.39
C ARG A 185 14.45 -15.18 -4.02
N PHE A 186 15.01 -14.49 -3.03
CA PHE A 186 14.39 -14.34 -1.72
C PHE A 186 13.03 -13.62 -1.82
N GLY A 187 12.95 -12.49 -2.54
CA GLY A 187 11.69 -11.78 -2.76
C GLY A 187 10.63 -12.62 -3.48
N ALA A 188 11.05 -13.39 -4.50
CA ALA A 188 10.19 -14.35 -5.20
C ALA A 188 9.67 -15.44 -4.25
N TRP A 189 10.55 -16.04 -3.47
CA TRP A 189 10.19 -17.03 -2.45
C TRP A 189 9.22 -16.47 -1.40
N VAL A 190 9.41 -15.22 -0.95
CA VAL A 190 8.48 -14.54 -0.03
C VAL A 190 7.11 -14.36 -0.69
N ARG A 191 7.05 -13.95 -1.96
CA ARG A 191 5.79 -13.76 -2.69
C ARG A 191 4.98 -15.06 -2.80
N GLU A 192 5.66 -16.20 -2.89
CA GLU A 192 5.05 -17.55 -2.91
C GLU A 192 4.85 -18.18 -1.52
N ALA A 193 5.15 -17.45 -0.43
CA ALA A 193 5.05 -18.00 0.92
C ALA A 193 3.60 -18.22 1.38
N SER A 194 2.63 -17.48 0.81
CA SER A 194 1.20 -17.72 0.99
C SER A 194 0.70 -18.84 0.07
N PRO A 195 -0.34 -19.59 0.45
CA PRO A 195 -0.98 -20.57 -0.43
C PRO A 195 -1.30 -19.96 -1.79
N ARG A 196 -0.81 -20.62 -2.85
CA ARG A 196 -0.90 -20.13 -4.24
C ARG A 196 -2.32 -20.25 -4.76
N PRO A 197 -2.62 -19.62 -5.91
CA PRO A 197 -3.85 -19.92 -6.64
C PRO A 197 -3.95 -21.41 -6.96
N ALA A 198 -5.15 -21.95 -6.87
CA ALA A 198 -5.40 -23.36 -7.09
C ALA A 198 -6.80 -23.58 -7.65
N TRP A 199 -7.04 -24.77 -8.19
CA TRP A 199 -8.29 -25.14 -8.83
C TRP A 199 -8.99 -26.25 -8.05
N THR A 200 -10.31 -26.11 -7.88
CA THR A 200 -11.18 -27.14 -7.33
C THR A 200 -12.42 -27.30 -8.20
N ASN A 201 -13.16 -28.41 -8.01
CA ASN A 201 -14.44 -28.66 -8.67
C ASN A 201 -14.42 -28.49 -10.20
N VAL A 202 -13.32 -28.84 -10.88
CA VAL A 202 -13.25 -28.74 -12.35
C VAL A 202 -14.05 -29.88 -12.96
N ARG A 203 -15.19 -29.55 -13.55
CA ARG A 203 -16.15 -30.48 -14.13
C ARG A 203 -16.40 -30.18 -15.60
N VAL A 204 -16.56 -31.24 -16.38
CA VAL A 204 -17.06 -31.15 -17.75
C VAL A 204 -18.47 -31.70 -17.78
N ILE A 205 -19.42 -30.89 -18.21
CA ILE A 205 -20.84 -31.24 -18.32
C ILE A 205 -21.16 -31.34 -19.81
N SER A 206 -21.63 -32.52 -20.22
CA SER A 206 -22.06 -32.78 -21.59
C SER A 206 -23.34 -33.61 -21.59
N GLU A 207 -23.85 -33.98 -22.77
CA GLU A 207 -24.97 -34.93 -22.90
C GLU A 207 -24.72 -36.27 -22.19
N ARG A 208 -23.46 -36.64 -21.96
CA ARG A 208 -23.07 -37.87 -21.24
C ARG A 208 -23.10 -37.71 -19.71
N GLY A 209 -23.45 -36.53 -19.19
CA GLY A 209 -23.45 -36.19 -17.77
C GLY A 209 -22.26 -35.31 -17.36
N ALA A 210 -22.15 -35.08 -16.06
CA ALA A 210 -21.08 -34.31 -15.43
C ALA A 210 -19.93 -35.22 -15.00
N GLN A 211 -18.70 -34.88 -15.38
CA GLN A 211 -17.49 -35.60 -15.03
C GLN A 211 -16.50 -34.68 -14.32
N ASP A 212 -16.04 -35.07 -13.13
CA ASP A 212 -14.89 -34.42 -12.46
C ASP A 212 -13.60 -34.84 -13.16
N VAL A 213 -12.88 -33.85 -13.68
CA VAL A 213 -11.65 -34.07 -14.45
C VAL A 213 -10.37 -33.91 -13.63
N LEU A 214 -10.47 -33.40 -12.39
CA LEU A 214 -9.31 -33.32 -11.48
C LEU A 214 -8.97 -34.67 -10.86
N ASN A 215 -9.89 -35.63 -10.78
CA ASN A 215 -9.66 -36.93 -10.14
C ASN A 215 -9.39 -38.08 -11.15
N THR A 216 -9.16 -37.76 -12.42
CA THR A 216 -8.86 -38.76 -13.43
C THR A 216 -7.40 -39.24 -13.35
N ARG A 217 -7.16 -40.52 -13.69
CA ARG A 217 -5.81 -41.13 -13.76
C ARG A 217 -5.00 -40.66 -14.97
N HIS A 218 -5.62 -39.97 -15.93
CA HIS A 218 -5.01 -39.59 -17.20
C HIS A 218 -4.73 -38.08 -17.24
N ARG A 219 -3.66 -37.63 -16.59
CA ARG A 219 -3.18 -36.24 -16.67
C ARG A 219 -1.85 -36.21 -17.39
N HIS A 220 -1.72 -35.30 -18.36
CA HIS A 220 -0.48 -35.10 -19.10
C HIS A 220 0.09 -33.73 -18.76
N VAL A 221 1.12 -33.70 -17.89
CA VAL A 221 1.84 -32.47 -17.57
C VAL A 221 2.62 -32.03 -18.81
N VAL A 222 2.24 -30.89 -19.36
CA VAL A 222 2.89 -30.31 -20.55
C VAL A 222 4.16 -29.57 -20.14
N ALA A 223 4.11 -28.82 -19.04
CA ALA A 223 5.26 -28.12 -18.48
C ALA A 223 5.12 -27.96 -16.95
N GLY A 224 6.26 -27.94 -16.26
CA GLY A 224 6.34 -27.67 -14.82
C GLY A 224 5.84 -28.82 -13.94
N LYS A 225 5.32 -28.49 -12.76
CA LYS A 225 4.82 -29.46 -11.76
C LYS A 225 3.42 -29.08 -11.33
N TRP A 226 2.54 -30.07 -11.22
CA TRP A 226 1.17 -29.93 -10.74
C TRP A 226 0.89 -30.95 -9.65
N GLY A 227 0.09 -30.58 -8.65
CA GLY A 227 -0.25 -31.47 -7.54
C GLY A 227 -1.37 -30.92 -6.68
N PHE A 228 -1.93 -31.78 -5.83
CA PHE A 228 -2.83 -31.33 -4.76
C PHE A 228 -2.01 -30.82 -3.58
N ASP A 229 -2.42 -29.69 -3.03
CA ASP A 229 -1.86 -29.14 -1.80
C ASP A 229 -2.48 -29.80 -0.54
N GLY A 230 -2.07 -29.35 0.65
CA GLY A 230 -2.62 -29.84 1.93
C GLY A 230 -4.09 -29.49 2.16
N ARG A 231 -4.71 -28.78 1.22
CA ARG A 231 -6.11 -28.36 1.22
C ARG A 231 -6.87 -29.08 0.11
N ASP A 232 -6.37 -30.18 -0.46
CA ASP A 232 -7.02 -30.86 -1.60
C ASP A 232 -7.31 -29.92 -2.80
N GLU A 233 -6.55 -28.83 -2.94
CA GLU A 233 -6.69 -27.88 -4.04
C GLU A 233 -5.61 -28.17 -5.09
N TYR A 234 -5.96 -28.22 -6.37
CA TYR A 234 -5.03 -28.59 -7.43
C TYR A 234 -4.26 -27.37 -7.95
N GLU A 235 -2.98 -27.27 -7.62
CA GLU A 235 -2.12 -26.14 -7.96
C GLU A 235 -0.99 -26.53 -8.91
N GLY A 236 -0.60 -25.56 -9.74
CA GLY A 236 0.55 -25.63 -10.63
C GLY A 236 1.69 -24.76 -10.13
N ALA A 237 2.93 -25.23 -10.26
CA ALA A 237 4.12 -24.40 -10.07
C ALA A 237 4.10 -23.20 -11.04
N PRO A 238 4.84 -22.10 -10.77
CA PRO A 238 4.91 -20.99 -11.71
C PRO A 238 5.37 -21.46 -13.10
N ALA A 239 4.77 -20.87 -14.13
CA ALA A 239 5.04 -21.19 -15.55
C ALA A 239 4.79 -22.67 -15.89
N SER A 240 3.66 -23.23 -15.44
CA SER A 240 3.32 -24.64 -15.65
C SER A 240 1.99 -24.82 -16.37
N SER A 241 1.84 -25.96 -17.04
CA SER A 241 0.65 -26.32 -17.81
C SER A 241 0.39 -27.82 -17.74
N VAL A 242 -0.89 -28.20 -17.68
CA VAL A 242 -1.33 -29.59 -17.64
C VAL A 242 -2.57 -29.79 -18.50
N LEU A 243 -2.59 -30.87 -19.28
CA LEU A 243 -3.79 -31.34 -19.96
C LEU A 243 -4.48 -32.37 -19.07
N LEU A 244 -5.73 -32.09 -18.72
CA LEU A 244 -6.53 -32.90 -17.81
C LEU A 244 -7.29 -34.01 -18.52
N THR A 245 -7.81 -33.72 -19.72
CA THR A 245 -8.59 -34.69 -20.51
C THR A 245 -8.77 -34.20 -21.95
N THR A 246 -9.36 -35.06 -22.78
CA THR A 246 -9.89 -34.71 -24.09
C THR A 246 -11.42 -34.79 -24.06
N VAL A 247 -12.10 -33.75 -24.52
CA VAL A 247 -13.56 -33.69 -24.57
C VAL A 247 -14.05 -33.98 -25.98
N SER A 248 -14.74 -35.11 -26.17
CA SER A 248 -15.25 -35.53 -27.49
C SER A 248 -16.59 -34.88 -27.86
N ALA A 249 -17.28 -34.25 -26.91
CA ALA A 249 -18.56 -33.60 -27.15
C ALA A 249 -18.38 -32.29 -27.92
N LYS A 250 -19.26 -32.00 -28.88
CA LYS A 250 -19.24 -30.73 -29.65
C LYS A 250 -19.73 -29.55 -28.82
N ASN A 251 -20.73 -29.80 -27.97
CA ASN A 251 -21.29 -28.84 -27.03
C ASN A 251 -21.05 -29.36 -25.61
N TYR A 252 -20.43 -28.55 -24.77
CA TYR A 252 -20.20 -28.88 -23.37
C TYR A 252 -20.01 -27.61 -22.54
N THR A 253 -20.18 -27.76 -21.24
CA THR A 253 -19.91 -26.70 -20.26
C THR A 253 -18.76 -27.14 -19.37
N VAL A 254 -17.82 -26.23 -19.14
CA VAL A 254 -16.78 -26.40 -18.12
C VAL A 254 -17.16 -25.56 -16.92
N GLU A 255 -17.26 -26.19 -15.75
CA GLU A 255 -17.40 -25.51 -14.47
C GLU A 255 -16.12 -25.70 -13.67
N ALA A 256 -15.66 -24.64 -13.01
CA ALA A 256 -14.45 -24.69 -12.19
C ALA A 256 -14.49 -23.62 -11.10
N ASP A 257 -13.88 -23.93 -9.96
CA ASP A 257 -13.68 -22.96 -8.89
C ASP A 257 -12.20 -22.57 -8.82
N LEU A 258 -11.93 -21.27 -8.95
CA LEU A 258 -10.60 -20.71 -8.80
C LEU A 258 -10.43 -20.20 -7.37
N MET A 259 -9.52 -20.83 -6.63
CA MET A 259 -9.15 -20.44 -5.28
C MET A 259 -8.06 -19.37 -5.34
N ARG A 260 -8.25 -18.25 -4.64
CA ARG A 260 -7.24 -17.16 -4.51
C ARG A 260 -6.60 -16.79 -5.86
N GLY A 261 -7.42 -16.33 -6.81
CA GLY A 261 -7.07 -16.13 -8.23
C GLY A 261 -6.08 -14.98 -8.54
N ASP A 262 -4.99 -14.91 -7.78
CA ASP A 262 -3.87 -13.98 -7.98
C ASP A 262 -3.01 -14.37 -9.19
N GLY A 263 -2.56 -13.39 -9.97
CA GLY A 263 -1.76 -13.63 -11.16
C GLY A 263 -2.54 -14.27 -12.31
N LEU A 264 -1.83 -14.71 -13.35
CA LEU A 264 -2.45 -15.30 -14.53
C LEU A 264 -2.71 -16.80 -14.30
N GLN A 265 -3.96 -17.15 -14.02
CA GLN A 265 -4.43 -18.54 -13.90
C GLN A 265 -5.46 -18.79 -14.98
N GLY A 266 -5.45 -19.96 -15.63
CA GLY A 266 -6.45 -20.19 -16.66
C GLY A 266 -6.74 -21.63 -17.05
N ILE A 267 -7.79 -21.77 -17.86
CA ILE A 267 -8.31 -23.03 -18.39
C ILE A 267 -8.03 -23.07 -19.90
N PHE A 268 -7.33 -24.10 -20.35
CA PHE A 268 -7.11 -24.38 -21.76
C PHE A 268 -8.32 -25.02 -22.38
N LEU A 269 -8.73 -24.54 -23.55
CA LEU A 269 -9.87 -25.04 -24.30
C LEU A 269 -9.51 -25.21 -25.77
N GLY A 270 -10.03 -26.28 -26.35
CA GLY A 270 -9.93 -26.50 -27.79
C GLY A 270 -8.49 -26.76 -28.25
N VAL A 271 -7.63 -27.34 -27.41
CA VAL A 271 -6.23 -27.60 -27.77
C VAL A 271 -6.15 -28.73 -28.80
N ASP A 272 -5.58 -28.44 -29.97
CA ASP A 272 -5.38 -29.39 -31.07
C ASP A 272 -4.12 -30.25 -30.87
N HIS A 273 -3.88 -31.20 -31.78
CA HIS A 273 -2.69 -32.06 -31.74
C HIS A 273 -1.37 -31.31 -31.95
N ALA A 274 -1.41 -30.11 -32.55
CA ALA A 274 -0.26 -29.24 -32.71
C ALA A 274 -0.03 -28.34 -31.48
N GLY A 275 -0.87 -28.45 -30.44
CA GLY A 275 -0.75 -27.66 -29.21
C GLY A 275 -1.26 -26.21 -29.36
N ASN A 276 -2.08 -25.93 -30.36
CA ASN A 276 -2.75 -24.64 -30.52
C ASN A 276 -4.16 -24.68 -29.92
N GLY A 277 -4.59 -23.57 -29.31
CA GLY A 277 -5.93 -23.49 -28.73
C GLY A 277 -6.19 -22.13 -28.09
N TYR A 278 -7.06 -22.10 -27.09
CA TYR A 278 -7.43 -20.91 -26.35
C TYR A 278 -7.19 -21.08 -24.85
N LEU A 279 -6.76 -20.01 -24.20
CA LEU A 279 -6.64 -19.94 -22.74
C LEU A 279 -7.62 -18.89 -22.24
N PHE A 280 -8.57 -19.32 -21.41
CA PHE A 280 -9.39 -18.39 -20.62
C PHE A 280 -8.71 -18.14 -19.28
N ALA A 281 -8.47 -16.88 -18.93
CA ALA A 281 -7.78 -16.52 -17.69
C ALA A 281 -8.49 -15.37 -16.95
N PRO A 282 -9.22 -15.68 -15.85
CA PRO A 282 -9.69 -14.67 -14.92
C PRO A 282 -8.54 -14.22 -13.99
N ARG A 283 -8.46 -12.92 -13.76
CA ARG A 283 -7.48 -12.27 -12.90
C ARG A 283 -8.22 -11.52 -11.80
N VAL A 284 -7.99 -11.92 -10.54
CA VAL A 284 -8.63 -11.29 -9.37
C VAL A 284 -7.78 -10.12 -8.85
N ASP A 285 -6.46 -10.19 -9.04
CA ASP A 285 -5.51 -9.13 -8.69
C ASP A 285 -5.64 -7.89 -9.58
N GLN A 286 -6.01 -8.12 -10.85
CA GLN A 286 -6.41 -7.11 -11.81
C GLN A 286 -7.77 -7.53 -12.36
N PRO A 287 -8.89 -7.16 -11.72
CA PRO A 287 -10.25 -7.66 -11.98
C PRO A 287 -10.64 -7.64 -13.47
N ALA A 288 -10.25 -8.68 -14.19
CA ALA A 288 -10.46 -8.83 -15.60
C ALA A 288 -10.53 -10.31 -15.98
N ALA A 289 -11.32 -10.63 -16.99
CA ALA A 289 -11.38 -11.94 -17.61
C ALA A 289 -10.89 -11.81 -19.05
N LEU A 290 -9.87 -12.58 -19.40
CA LEU A 290 -9.13 -12.47 -20.65
C LEU A 290 -9.17 -13.78 -21.42
N TRP A 291 -9.27 -13.69 -22.74
CA TRP A 291 -9.01 -14.79 -23.65
C TRP A 291 -7.68 -14.57 -24.35
N PHE A 292 -6.82 -15.60 -24.35
CA PHE A 292 -5.57 -15.60 -25.09
C PHE A 292 -5.59 -16.69 -26.16
N THR A 293 -4.92 -16.44 -27.28
CA THR A 293 -4.49 -17.53 -28.16
C THR A 293 -3.30 -18.25 -27.54
N TRP A 294 -3.35 -19.57 -27.55
CA TRP A 294 -2.29 -20.46 -27.08
C TRP A 294 -1.64 -21.16 -28.26
N LYS A 295 -0.30 -21.16 -28.33
CA LYS A 295 0.44 -21.95 -29.32
C LYS A 295 1.70 -22.54 -28.69
N HIS A 296 1.92 -23.84 -28.88
CA HIS A 296 3.15 -24.55 -28.49
C HIS A 296 3.62 -24.29 -27.05
N GLY A 297 2.70 -24.13 -26.10
CA GLY A 297 3.09 -23.90 -24.71
C GLY A 297 3.21 -22.43 -24.27
N ALA A 298 2.89 -21.46 -25.13
CA ALA A 298 2.99 -20.03 -24.82
C ALA A 298 1.70 -19.25 -25.15
N THR A 299 1.40 -18.24 -24.33
CA THR A 299 0.38 -17.21 -24.61
C THR A 299 0.94 -16.19 -25.60
N ILE A 300 0.15 -15.80 -26.60
CA ILE A 300 0.60 -14.84 -27.63
C ILE A 300 -0.05 -13.48 -27.45
N ALA A 301 -1.36 -13.38 -27.66
CA ALA A 301 -2.09 -12.12 -27.61
C ALA A 301 -3.44 -12.31 -26.91
N SER A 302 -3.85 -11.29 -26.16
CA SER A 302 -5.24 -11.18 -25.69
C SER A 302 -6.14 -10.91 -26.90
N VAL A 303 -7.18 -11.73 -27.07
CA VAL A 303 -8.14 -11.62 -28.19
C VAL A 303 -9.51 -11.12 -27.75
N ALA A 304 -9.83 -11.21 -26.46
CA ALA A 304 -11.03 -10.63 -25.88
C ALA A 304 -10.81 -10.40 -24.38
N SER A 305 -11.42 -9.35 -23.83
CA SER A 305 -11.34 -9.04 -22.40
C SER A 305 -12.60 -8.34 -21.89
N THR A 306 -12.92 -8.55 -20.62
CA THR A 306 -13.92 -7.77 -19.88
C THR A 306 -13.46 -7.54 -18.44
N SER A 307 -13.92 -6.48 -17.79
CA SER A 307 -13.72 -6.30 -16.35
C SER A 307 -14.64 -7.23 -15.57
N ILE A 308 -14.15 -7.84 -14.50
CA ILE A 308 -14.98 -8.73 -13.65
C ILE A 308 -15.39 -8.03 -12.35
N GLN A 309 -16.62 -8.31 -11.93
CA GLN A 309 -17.11 -7.91 -10.61
C GLN A 309 -16.95 -9.06 -9.63
N LEU A 310 -16.02 -8.90 -8.70
CA LEU A 310 -15.81 -9.85 -7.61
C LEU A 310 -16.96 -9.79 -6.61
N SER A 311 -17.24 -10.92 -5.97
CA SER A 311 -18.17 -10.93 -4.84
C SER A 311 -17.60 -10.13 -3.65
N LEU A 312 -18.49 -9.52 -2.85
CA LEU A 312 -18.05 -8.78 -1.66
C LEU A 312 -17.26 -9.66 -0.69
N LEU A 313 -17.67 -10.91 -0.51
CA LEU A 313 -17.02 -11.86 0.38
C LEU A 313 -15.59 -12.18 -0.09
N ALA A 314 -15.41 -12.49 -1.38
CA ALA A 314 -14.09 -12.77 -1.95
C ALA A 314 -13.17 -11.55 -1.84
N ALA A 315 -13.68 -10.34 -2.14
CA ALA A 315 -12.92 -9.11 -1.98
C ALA A 315 -12.51 -8.86 -0.51
N ILE A 316 -13.39 -9.12 0.47
CA ILE A 316 -13.04 -8.99 1.89
C ILE A 316 -11.98 -10.03 2.29
N GLN A 317 -12.17 -11.31 1.94
CA GLN A 317 -11.21 -12.37 2.23
C GLN A 317 -9.83 -12.05 1.64
N ARG A 318 -9.79 -11.52 0.42
CA ARG A 318 -8.55 -11.05 -0.22
C ARG A 318 -7.83 -9.99 0.61
N ASN A 319 -8.52 -8.91 0.98
CA ASN A 319 -7.94 -7.81 1.75
C ASN A 319 -7.41 -8.28 3.11
N VAL A 320 -8.17 -9.15 3.78
CA VAL A 320 -7.77 -9.78 5.05
C VAL A 320 -6.52 -10.64 4.86
N ARG A 321 -6.45 -11.45 3.80
CA ARG A 321 -5.28 -12.28 3.48
C ARG A 321 -4.02 -11.42 3.31
N LEU A 322 -4.12 -10.33 2.52
CA LEU A 322 -3.00 -9.41 2.27
C LEU A 322 -2.49 -8.75 3.56
N ALA A 323 -3.40 -8.27 4.41
CA ALA A 323 -3.06 -7.61 5.67
C ALA A 323 -2.45 -8.60 6.69
N LEU A 324 -3.09 -9.77 6.89
CA LEU A 324 -2.68 -10.71 7.93
C LEU A 324 -1.45 -11.55 7.55
N ALA A 325 -1.18 -11.79 6.25
CA ALA A 325 0.05 -12.45 5.82
C ALA A 325 1.31 -11.71 6.30
N ASN A 326 1.29 -10.37 6.30
CA ASN A 326 2.35 -9.55 6.85
C ASN A 326 2.50 -9.74 8.37
N ALA A 327 1.39 -9.80 9.10
CA ALA A 327 1.41 -10.05 10.54
C ALA A 327 2.05 -11.41 10.88
N LEU A 328 1.79 -12.44 10.06
CA LEU A 328 2.43 -13.75 10.21
C LEU A 328 3.94 -13.69 9.97
N VAL A 329 4.43 -12.93 8.98
CA VAL A 329 5.88 -12.67 8.81
C VAL A 329 6.45 -11.95 10.03
N GLY A 330 5.73 -10.95 10.57
CA GLY A 330 6.12 -10.24 11.79
C GLY A 330 6.26 -11.19 12.99
N LEU A 331 5.33 -12.14 13.14
CA LEU A 331 5.39 -13.18 14.16
C LEU A 331 6.62 -14.08 14.00
N VAL A 332 6.95 -14.48 12.76
CA VAL A 332 8.16 -15.25 12.46
C VAL A 332 9.43 -14.48 12.81
N LEU A 333 9.55 -13.21 12.41
CA LEU A 333 10.68 -12.36 12.77
C LEU A 333 10.83 -12.23 14.29
N PHE A 334 9.72 -12.00 14.97
CA PHE A 334 9.69 -11.93 16.43
C PHE A 334 10.23 -13.22 17.06
N LEU A 335 9.88 -14.39 16.53
CA LEU A 335 10.25 -15.68 17.12
C LEU A 335 11.64 -16.15 16.75
N LEU A 336 12.19 -15.68 15.63
CA LEU A 336 13.59 -15.85 15.28
C LEU A 336 14.53 -14.95 16.09
N SER A 337 14.06 -13.81 16.60
CA SER A 337 14.91 -12.85 17.32
C SER A 337 15.64 -13.43 18.52
N THR A 338 14.97 -14.27 19.33
CA THR A 338 15.54 -14.86 20.55
C THR A 338 16.56 -15.96 20.29
N PRO A 339 16.29 -17.00 19.48
CA PRO A 339 17.30 -18.02 19.19
C PRO A 339 18.52 -17.44 18.47
N ILE A 340 18.33 -16.50 17.54
CA ILE A 340 19.45 -15.83 16.86
C ILE A 340 20.27 -15.02 17.86
N TYR A 341 19.62 -14.25 18.73
CA TYR A 341 20.28 -13.58 19.84
C TYR A 341 21.10 -14.55 20.70
N LEU A 342 20.54 -15.70 21.09
CA LEU A 342 21.24 -16.68 21.90
C LEU A 342 22.49 -17.20 21.19
N VAL A 343 22.39 -17.53 19.90
CA VAL A 343 23.53 -17.99 19.09
C VAL A 343 24.62 -16.90 19.04
N ILE A 344 24.25 -15.65 18.79
CA ILE A 344 25.21 -14.53 18.69
C ILE A 344 25.83 -14.21 20.05
N SER A 345 25.04 -14.15 21.12
CA SER A 345 25.50 -13.93 22.49
C SER A 345 26.47 -15.05 22.92
N LEU A 346 26.21 -16.30 22.53
CA LEU A 346 27.14 -17.42 22.75
C LEU A 346 28.46 -17.25 21.98
N ALA A 347 28.42 -16.74 20.75
CA ALA A 347 29.60 -16.53 19.90
C ALA A 347 30.45 -15.32 20.31
N THR A 348 29.83 -14.27 20.87
CA THR A 348 30.49 -12.98 21.20
C THR A 348 31.03 -12.89 22.63
N ARG A 349 30.95 -13.98 23.41
CA ARG A 349 31.34 -14.12 24.83
C ARG A 349 32.74 -13.61 25.24
N ARG A 350 33.62 -13.26 24.30
CA ARG A 350 35.04 -12.93 24.58
C ARG A 350 35.56 -11.65 23.93
N ALA A 351 34.74 -10.89 23.21
CA ALA A 351 35.29 -9.94 22.24
C ALA A 351 35.21 -8.45 22.60
N ILE A 352 34.33 -7.98 23.49
CA ILE A 352 34.04 -6.54 23.60
C ILE A 352 33.72 -6.12 25.04
N ASP A 353 34.31 -5.00 25.49
CA ASP A 353 34.04 -4.35 26.77
C ASP A 353 32.81 -3.43 26.67
N GLU A 354 31.79 -3.63 27.50
CA GLU A 354 30.51 -2.89 27.46
C GLU A 354 30.67 -1.42 27.86
N ALA A 355 31.68 -1.08 28.66
CA ALA A 355 31.92 0.28 29.11
C ALA A 355 32.24 1.24 27.95
N ASP A 356 32.91 0.74 26.91
CA ASP A 356 33.23 1.51 25.71
C ASP A 356 32.00 1.67 24.80
N ILE A 357 31.14 0.65 24.71
CA ILE A 357 29.87 0.73 23.99
C ILE A 357 28.96 1.77 24.63
N ASP A 358 28.81 1.77 25.96
CA ASP A 358 27.93 2.71 26.65
C ASP A 358 28.45 4.16 26.57
N ARG A 359 29.78 4.37 26.57
CA ARG A 359 30.38 5.68 26.28
C ARG A 359 30.14 6.13 24.85
N LEU A 360 30.26 5.24 23.87
CA LEU A 360 30.03 5.56 22.46
C LEU A 360 28.54 5.81 22.19
N ALA A 361 27.67 4.96 22.72
CA ALA A 361 26.21 5.07 22.64
C ALA A 361 25.71 6.35 23.31
N GLY A 362 26.23 6.72 24.48
CA GLY A 362 25.87 7.96 25.16
C GLY A 362 26.25 9.23 24.39
N ARG A 363 27.35 9.20 23.62
CA ARG A 363 27.81 10.32 22.77
C ARG A 363 27.08 10.38 21.42
N VAL A 364 26.80 9.23 20.80
CA VAL A 364 26.21 9.13 19.45
C VAL A 364 24.68 9.15 19.47
N LEU A 365 24.04 8.58 20.50
CA LEU A 365 22.56 8.48 20.61
C LEU A 365 21.94 9.64 21.40
N GLY A 366 22.72 10.68 21.71
CA GLY A 366 22.23 11.88 22.38
C GLY A 366 21.18 12.62 21.54
N GLY A 367 20.21 13.27 22.19
CA GLY A 367 19.11 13.95 21.50
C GLY A 367 19.57 14.98 20.46
N ARG A 368 20.63 15.74 20.74
CA ARG A 368 21.20 16.71 19.79
C ARG A 368 21.81 16.05 18.55
N ALA A 369 22.48 14.91 18.70
CA ALA A 369 23.04 14.18 17.57
C ALA A 369 21.93 13.65 16.66
N MET A 370 20.84 13.13 17.24
CA MET A 370 19.67 12.70 16.49
C MET A 370 18.93 13.87 15.82
N ASP A 371 18.89 15.05 16.45
CA ASP A 371 18.34 16.27 15.83
C ASP A 371 19.17 16.68 14.60
N ILE A 372 20.51 16.66 14.69
CA ILE A 372 21.40 16.94 13.56
C ILE A 372 21.22 15.89 12.45
N LEU A 373 21.17 14.61 12.81
CA LEU A 373 20.96 13.53 11.86
C LEU A 373 19.60 13.67 11.14
N ALA A 374 18.56 14.06 11.86
CA ALA A 374 17.26 14.34 11.25
C ALA A 374 17.32 15.50 10.24
N LEU A 375 18.08 16.56 10.53
CA LEU A 375 18.31 17.65 9.56
C LEU A 375 19.08 17.16 8.32
N VAL A 376 20.06 16.27 8.49
CA VAL A 376 20.75 15.63 7.37
C VAL A 376 19.76 14.80 6.54
N PHE A 377 18.85 14.05 7.17
CA PHE A 377 17.81 13.32 6.45
C PHE A 377 16.83 14.22 5.73
N VAL A 378 16.39 15.32 6.34
CA VAL A 378 15.55 16.35 5.68
C VAL A 378 16.23 16.84 4.40
N PHE A 379 17.51 17.25 4.50
CA PHE A 379 18.28 17.74 3.36
C PHE A 379 18.49 16.65 2.30
N ALA A 380 18.88 15.44 2.71
CA ALA A 380 19.07 14.32 1.81
C ALA A 380 17.79 13.96 1.05
N THR A 381 16.64 13.91 1.74
CA THR A 381 15.34 13.68 1.08
C THR A 381 15.03 14.76 0.07
N THR A 382 15.23 16.05 0.40
CA THR A 382 15.02 17.13 -0.55
C THR A 382 15.91 17.02 -1.78
N VAL A 383 17.19 16.65 -1.60
CA VAL A 383 18.12 16.44 -2.72
C VAL A 383 17.70 15.25 -3.58
N VAL A 384 17.47 14.07 -2.98
CA VAL A 384 17.12 12.85 -3.72
C VAL A 384 15.78 13.02 -4.45
N THR A 385 14.79 13.59 -3.79
CA THR A 385 13.49 13.89 -4.40
C THR A 385 13.61 14.97 -5.48
N GLY A 386 14.49 15.95 -5.32
CA GLY A 386 14.81 16.92 -6.36
C GLY A 386 15.49 16.28 -7.58
N LEU A 387 16.34 15.27 -7.37
CA LEU A 387 16.91 14.46 -8.45
C LEU A 387 15.82 13.63 -9.15
N VAL A 388 14.85 13.08 -8.42
CA VAL A 388 13.67 12.45 -9.04
C VAL A 388 12.91 13.46 -9.90
N ALA A 389 12.59 14.64 -9.33
CA ALA A 389 11.85 15.68 -10.04
C ALA A 389 12.55 16.10 -11.35
N THR A 390 13.87 16.25 -11.34
CA THR A 390 14.63 16.80 -12.47
C THR A 390 15.19 15.74 -13.43
N GLN A 391 15.73 14.63 -12.92
CA GLN A 391 16.38 13.60 -13.74
C GLN A 391 15.42 12.52 -14.21
N LEU A 392 14.38 12.23 -13.42
CA LEU A 392 13.39 11.20 -13.75
C LEU A 392 12.13 11.80 -14.39
N LEU A 393 11.62 12.90 -13.81
CA LEU A 393 10.39 13.58 -14.23
C LEU A 393 10.63 14.93 -14.92
N GLN A 394 11.90 15.23 -15.25
CA GLN A 394 12.29 16.31 -16.18
C GLN A 394 11.80 17.72 -15.81
N GLY A 395 11.43 17.93 -14.54
CA GLY A 395 10.94 19.19 -14.01
C GLY A 395 9.58 19.62 -14.56
N ILE A 396 8.79 18.70 -15.14
CA ILE A 396 7.47 18.97 -15.72
C ILE A 396 6.38 18.07 -15.11
N PRO A 397 5.09 18.43 -15.24
CA PRO A 397 3.99 17.53 -14.93
C PRO A 397 3.97 16.29 -15.83
N HIS A 398 3.77 15.10 -15.25
CA HIS A 398 3.62 13.82 -15.97
C HIS A 398 2.21 13.20 -15.78
N VAL A 399 1.27 13.96 -15.22
CA VAL A 399 -0.10 13.52 -14.93
C VAL A 399 -1.03 14.72 -15.13
N GLN A 400 -2.23 14.50 -15.66
CA GLN A 400 -3.24 15.54 -15.89
C GLN A 400 -3.57 16.34 -14.62
N ASP A 401 -3.67 15.66 -13.47
CA ASP A 401 -3.83 16.28 -12.16
C ASP A 401 -2.80 17.39 -11.94
N SER A 402 -1.52 17.07 -12.20
CA SER A 402 -0.40 18.00 -12.03
C SER A 402 -0.36 19.13 -13.05
N VAL A 403 -0.82 18.89 -14.29
CA VAL A 403 -0.97 19.94 -15.31
C VAL A 403 -2.01 20.97 -14.84
N ALA A 404 -3.16 20.51 -14.36
CA ALA A 404 -4.22 21.36 -13.84
C ALA A 404 -3.81 22.11 -12.56
N ASP A 405 -3.09 21.45 -11.65
CA ASP A 405 -2.55 22.09 -10.44
C ASP A 405 -1.55 23.20 -10.77
N LEU A 406 -0.65 22.96 -11.72
CA LEU A 406 0.34 23.96 -12.15
C LEU A 406 -0.32 25.14 -12.87
N PHE A 407 -1.29 24.89 -13.75
CA PHE A 407 -2.08 25.96 -14.37
C PHE A 407 -2.82 26.82 -13.35
N GLN A 408 -3.44 26.19 -12.35
CA GLN A 408 -4.10 26.91 -11.27
C GLN A 408 -3.11 27.72 -10.44
N ALA A 409 -1.93 27.18 -10.15
CA ALA A 409 -0.86 27.91 -9.46
C ALA A 409 -0.34 29.11 -10.27
N GLN A 410 -0.17 28.98 -11.58
CA GLN A 410 0.18 30.09 -12.47
C GLN A 410 -0.92 31.16 -12.50
N THR A 411 -2.19 30.74 -12.50
CA THR A 411 -3.33 31.67 -12.43
C THR A 411 -3.31 32.46 -11.12
N LEU A 412 -3.16 31.77 -9.99
CA LEU A 412 -3.02 32.41 -8.67
C LEU A 412 -1.81 33.34 -8.57
N ALA A 413 -0.70 32.99 -9.24
CA ALA A 413 0.50 33.82 -9.29
C ALA A 413 0.25 35.20 -9.92
N THR A 414 -0.79 35.35 -10.75
CA THR A 414 -1.22 36.64 -11.34
C THR A 414 -2.17 37.44 -10.45
N GLY A 415 -2.54 36.93 -9.27
CA GLY A 415 -3.51 37.56 -8.37
C GLY A 415 -4.98 37.25 -8.71
N HIS A 416 -5.25 36.30 -9.60
CA HIS A 416 -6.60 35.90 -10.01
C HIS A 416 -6.93 34.47 -9.58
N LEU A 417 -8.20 34.18 -9.30
CA LEU A 417 -8.67 32.81 -9.02
C LEU A 417 -8.92 31.98 -10.29
N TRP A 418 -9.20 32.67 -11.40
CA TRP A 418 -9.49 32.13 -12.72
C TRP A 418 -9.10 33.19 -13.77
N VAL A 419 -8.93 32.77 -15.03
CA VAL A 419 -8.71 33.68 -16.18
C VAL A 419 -9.83 33.56 -17.20
N HIS A 420 -9.97 34.55 -18.08
CA HIS A 420 -11.03 34.50 -19.09
C HIS A 420 -10.79 33.37 -20.10
N VAL A 421 -11.88 32.71 -20.51
CA VAL A 421 -11.82 31.70 -21.57
C VAL A 421 -11.27 32.34 -22.86
N PRO A 422 -10.23 31.78 -23.47
CA PRO A 422 -9.64 32.36 -24.67
C PRO A 422 -10.59 32.28 -25.88
N LYS A 423 -10.43 33.22 -26.81
CA LYS A 423 -11.11 33.16 -28.11
C LYS A 423 -10.65 31.90 -28.86
N LEU A 424 -11.58 31.24 -29.56
CA LEU A 424 -11.34 29.94 -30.20
C LEU A 424 -10.85 28.89 -29.19
N SER A 425 -11.56 28.75 -28.07
CA SER A 425 -11.12 27.98 -26.90
C SER A 425 -10.74 26.52 -27.16
N LYS A 426 -11.27 25.88 -28.21
CA LYS A 426 -10.91 24.51 -28.63
C LYS A 426 -9.40 24.30 -28.87
N PHE A 427 -8.67 25.37 -29.17
CA PHE A 427 -7.22 25.34 -29.34
C PHE A 427 -6.45 25.17 -28.02
N PHE A 428 -7.11 25.41 -26.88
CA PHE A 428 -6.48 25.48 -25.57
C PHE A 428 -7.18 24.59 -24.52
N THR A 429 -8.01 23.64 -24.95
CA THR A 429 -8.67 22.70 -24.06
C THR A 429 -7.68 21.67 -23.54
N GLU A 430 -7.64 21.44 -22.24
CA GLU A 430 -6.78 20.44 -21.61
C GLU A 430 -7.59 19.67 -20.55
N GLU A 431 -7.22 18.42 -20.27
CA GLU A 431 -7.93 17.62 -19.28
C GLU A 431 -7.89 18.29 -17.90
N PHE A 432 -9.03 18.25 -17.19
CA PHE A 432 -9.18 18.74 -15.82
C PHE A 432 -9.09 20.26 -15.64
N ILE A 433 -9.10 21.02 -16.74
CA ILE A 433 -9.11 22.49 -16.73
C ILE A 433 -10.43 22.99 -17.35
N PRO A 434 -11.53 23.06 -16.56
CA PRO A 434 -12.84 23.51 -17.03
C PRO A 434 -12.82 24.93 -17.61
N MET A 435 -13.64 25.10 -18.66
CA MET A 435 -14.04 26.39 -19.21
C MET A 435 -15.55 26.57 -18.94
N TYR A 436 -15.90 27.31 -17.89
CA TYR A 436 -17.26 27.42 -17.38
C TYR A 436 -17.69 28.87 -17.20
N HIS A 437 -18.80 29.27 -17.83
CA HIS A 437 -19.35 30.64 -17.77
C HIS A 437 -18.31 31.74 -18.05
N GLY A 438 -17.43 31.53 -19.04
CA GLY A 438 -16.37 32.48 -19.40
C GLY A 438 -15.14 32.46 -18.48
N LYS A 439 -15.12 31.61 -17.46
CA LYS A 439 -13.99 31.38 -16.55
C LYS A 439 -13.20 30.13 -16.95
N TRP A 440 -11.89 30.19 -16.86
CA TRP A 440 -10.95 29.12 -17.14
C TRP A 440 -10.06 28.90 -15.91
N PHE A 441 -10.12 27.69 -15.34
CA PHE A 441 -9.53 27.34 -14.04
C PHE A 441 -9.30 25.83 -13.92
N GLY A 442 -8.47 25.39 -12.98
CA GLY A 442 -8.26 23.97 -12.68
C GLY A 442 -9.36 23.37 -11.81
N LYS A 443 -9.72 22.09 -12.02
CA LYS A 443 -10.81 21.45 -11.26
C LYS A 443 -10.48 21.17 -9.78
N TYR A 444 -9.20 21.20 -9.42
CA TYR A 444 -8.72 20.78 -8.10
C TYR A 444 -8.87 21.89 -7.03
N PRO A 445 -9.05 21.52 -5.75
CA PRO A 445 -9.10 22.46 -4.63
C PRO A 445 -7.82 23.31 -4.52
N PRO A 446 -7.92 24.53 -3.97
CA PRO A 446 -6.84 25.51 -4.02
C PRO A 446 -5.67 25.21 -3.06
N GLY A 447 -5.82 24.29 -2.10
CA GLY A 447 -4.84 24.10 -1.03
C GLY A 447 -3.43 23.75 -1.51
N TRP A 448 -3.29 22.92 -2.54
CA TRP A 448 -2.00 22.63 -3.17
C TRP A 448 -1.55 23.72 -4.16
N PRO A 449 -2.38 24.18 -5.11
CA PRO A 449 -2.03 25.27 -6.01
C PRO A 449 -1.52 26.55 -5.31
N VAL A 450 -2.08 26.91 -4.15
CA VAL A 450 -1.61 28.06 -3.35
C VAL A 450 -0.16 27.88 -2.90
N LEU A 451 0.22 26.67 -2.48
CA LEU A 451 1.60 26.39 -2.07
C LEU A 451 2.54 26.33 -3.28
N LEU A 452 2.08 25.74 -4.38
CA LEU A 452 2.82 25.65 -5.63
C LEU A 452 3.09 27.03 -6.26
N THR A 453 2.21 28.01 -6.02
CA THR A 453 2.36 29.41 -6.46
C THR A 453 3.70 30.03 -6.02
N LEU A 454 4.19 29.66 -4.82
CA LEU A 454 5.51 30.13 -4.35
C LEU A 454 6.64 29.69 -5.29
N GLY A 455 6.57 28.46 -5.79
CA GLY A 455 7.53 27.93 -6.75
C GLY A 455 7.39 28.57 -8.13
N VAL A 456 6.17 28.92 -8.55
CA VAL A 456 5.93 29.66 -9.79
C VAL A 456 6.59 31.04 -9.74
N TRP A 457 6.42 31.82 -8.67
CA TRP A 457 7.07 33.12 -8.51
C TRP A 457 8.60 33.04 -8.54
N LEU A 458 9.16 31.95 -8.02
CA LEU A 458 10.61 31.69 -8.03
C LEU A 458 11.10 31.02 -9.32
N HIS A 459 10.23 30.75 -10.30
CA HIS A 459 10.54 30.04 -11.54
C HIS A 459 11.09 28.61 -11.33
N VAL A 460 10.81 28.00 -10.17
CA VAL A 460 11.24 26.64 -9.81
C VAL A 460 10.09 25.83 -9.19
N PRO A 461 8.92 25.73 -9.84
CA PRO A 461 7.76 25.06 -9.25
C PRO A 461 7.99 23.56 -8.98
N TRP A 462 8.93 22.93 -9.69
CA TRP A 462 9.36 21.54 -9.46
C TRP A 462 10.02 21.32 -8.08
N LEU A 463 10.52 22.37 -7.42
CA LEU A 463 11.26 22.27 -6.16
C LEU A 463 10.35 22.22 -4.92
N VAL A 464 9.07 22.61 -5.06
CA VAL A 464 8.14 22.74 -3.92
C VAL A 464 7.92 21.39 -3.21
N ASN A 465 7.55 20.33 -3.95
CA ASN A 465 7.35 19.01 -3.37
C ASN A 465 8.64 18.36 -2.82
N PRO A 466 9.83 18.48 -3.45
CA PRO A 466 11.09 18.05 -2.84
C PRO A 466 11.37 18.68 -1.47
N ILE A 467 11.11 19.98 -1.30
CA ILE A 467 11.26 20.63 0.01
C ILE A 467 10.25 20.04 1.00
N LEU A 468 8.98 19.90 0.61
CA LEU A 468 7.94 19.34 1.47
C LEU A 468 8.21 17.89 1.87
N ALA A 469 8.72 17.05 0.97
CA ALA A 469 9.11 15.68 1.27
C ALA A 469 10.22 15.63 2.33
N GLY A 470 11.20 16.55 2.26
CA GLY A 470 12.19 16.73 3.31
C GLY A 470 11.55 17.13 4.64
N LEU A 471 10.64 18.11 4.62
CA LEU A 471 9.91 18.54 5.81
C LEU A 471 9.04 17.43 6.40
N ASP A 472 8.41 16.59 5.58
CA ASP A 472 7.65 15.41 6.01
C ASP A 472 8.53 14.45 6.82
N VAL A 473 9.74 14.14 6.33
CA VAL A 473 10.72 13.34 7.09
C VAL A 473 11.08 14.00 8.41
N GLY A 474 11.23 15.33 8.43
CA GLY A 474 11.43 16.10 9.66
C GLY A 474 10.24 16.00 10.63
N VAL A 475 9.00 16.07 10.14
CA VAL A 475 7.80 15.92 10.97
C VAL A 475 7.67 14.50 11.52
N ILE A 476 7.98 13.48 10.71
CA ILE A 476 8.02 12.07 11.16
C ILE A 476 9.03 11.92 12.31
N TYR A 477 10.23 12.49 12.17
CA TYR A 477 11.22 12.55 13.23
C TYR A 477 10.65 13.20 14.50
N LEU A 478 10.03 14.38 14.36
CA LEU A 478 9.49 15.14 15.49
C LEU A 478 8.37 14.38 16.22
N ILE A 479 7.49 13.68 15.50
CA ILE A 479 6.46 12.82 16.09
C ILE A 479 7.12 11.67 16.86
N GLY A 480 8.07 10.96 16.25
CA GLY A 480 8.74 9.83 16.89
C GLY A 480 9.55 10.24 18.12
N ARG A 481 10.26 11.38 18.04
CA ARG A 481 10.97 12.00 19.18
C ARG A 481 10.01 12.37 20.31
N GLU A 482 8.87 12.93 19.96
CA GLU A 482 7.87 13.35 20.93
C GLU A 482 7.17 12.16 21.60
N VAL A 483 6.82 11.13 20.85
CA VAL A 483 6.01 10.02 21.37
C VAL A 483 6.85 8.92 22.01
N TYR A 484 8.04 8.66 21.47
CA TYR A 484 8.91 7.57 21.89
C TYR A 484 10.27 8.07 22.40
N SER A 485 11.21 8.31 21.49
CA SER A 485 12.59 8.73 21.79
C SER A 485 13.24 9.37 20.56
N PRO A 486 14.29 10.20 20.71
CA PRO A 486 15.02 10.77 19.57
C PRO A 486 15.54 9.69 18.61
N LEU A 487 16.05 8.57 19.13
CA LEU A 487 16.53 7.46 18.31
C LEU A 487 15.40 6.84 17.47
N LEU A 488 14.23 6.57 18.07
CA LEU A 488 13.11 6.01 17.31
C LEU A 488 12.54 6.99 16.29
N GLY A 489 12.55 8.29 16.60
CA GLY A 489 12.27 9.33 15.62
C GLY A 489 13.24 9.27 14.45
N ALA A 490 14.55 9.14 14.71
CA ALA A 490 15.57 9.08 13.67
C ALA A 490 15.46 7.82 12.81
N ILE A 491 15.15 6.66 13.42
CA ILE A 491 14.89 5.41 12.68
C ILE A 491 13.66 5.56 11.79
N ALA A 492 12.55 6.13 12.29
CA ALA A 492 11.35 6.35 11.49
C ALA A 492 11.62 7.33 10.32
N ALA A 493 12.40 8.38 10.55
CA ALA A 493 12.83 9.31 9.53
C ALA A 493 13.73 8.65 8.47
N ALA A 494 14.66 7.79 8.89
CA ALA A 494 15.50 7.01 7.97
C ALA A 494 14.67 6.06 7.10
N LEU A 495 13.68 5.37 7.69
CA LEU A 495 12.74 4.51 6.94
C LEU A 495 11.89 5.31 5.95
N ALA A 496 11.52 6.55 6.29
CA ALA A 496 10.79 7.44 5.40
C ALA A 496 11.68 7.97 4.26
N LEU A 497 12.95 8.31 4.53
CA LEU A 497 13.93 8.65 3.51
C LEU A 497 14.21 7.47 2.56
N SER A 498 14.23 6.23 3.07
CA SER A 498 14.40 5.03 2.24
C SER A 498 13.11 4.54 1.60
N SER A 499 12.02 5.31 1.65
CA SER A 499 10.73 4.93 1.06
C SER A 499 10.70 5.36 -0.42
N PRO A 500 10.75 4.44 -1.40
CA PRO A 500 10.60 4.84 -2.79
C PRO A 500 9.25 5.49 -3.06
N PHE A 501 8.19 5.10 -2.32
CA PHE A 501 6.89 5.75 -2.41
C PHE A 501 6.95 7.24 -2.04
N LEU A 502 7.63 7.59 -0.94
CA LEU A 502 7.87 8.99 -0.54
C LEU A 502 8.69 9.75 -1.60
N LEU A 503 9.80 9.15 -2.05
CA LEU A 503 10.73 9.81 -2.97
C LEU A 503 10.11 10.05 -4.36
N PHE A 504 9.40 9.07 -4.92
CA PHE A 504 8.78 9.21 -6.25
C PHE A 504 7.62 10.19 -6.24
N LEU A 505 6.71 10.10 -5.27
CA LEU A 505 5.57 11.03 -5.20
C LEU A 505 6.04 12.44 -4.81
N GLY A 506 7.02 12.56 -3.92
CA GLY A 506 7.67 13.83 -3.58
C GLY A 506 8.36 14.50 -4.77
N GLY A 507 8.77 13.75 -5.79
CA GLY A 507 9.38 14.31 -7.00
C GLY A 507 8.36 14.77 -8.03
N SER A 508 7.09 14.37 -7.87
CA SER A 508 5.99 14.73 -8.77
C SER A 508 5.42 16.11 -8.46
N PHE A 509 4.51 16.59 -9.30
CA PHE A 509 3.74 17.83 -9.10
C PHE A 509 2.38 17.58 -8.42
N MET A 510 2.13 16.40 -7.86
CA MET A 510 0.83 16.07 -7.27
C MET A 510 0.67 16.61 -5.85
N ALA A 511 -0.58 16.84 -5.46
CA ALA A 511 -0.97 17.41 -4.16
C ALA A 511 -0.67 16.53 -2.92
N HIS A 512 -0.28 15.27 -3.10
CA HIS A 512 -0.16 14.29 -2.00
C HIS A 512 0.92 14.65 -0.97
N THR A 513 2.06 15.19 -1.42
CA THR A 513 3.16 15.57 -0.53
C THR A 513 2.80 16.74 0.36
N SER A 514 2.17 17.79 -0.19
CA SER A 514 1.63 18.88 0.63
C SER A 514 0.56 18.43 1.62
N THR A 515 -0.31 17.49 1.21
CA THR A 515 -1.35 16.92 2.08
C THR A 515 -0.71 16.16 3.25
N LEU A 516 0.32 15.35 2.98
CA LEU A 516 1.07 14.64 4.00
C LEU A 516 1.69 15.64 5.00
N PHE A 517 2.30 16.72 4.52
CA PHE A 517 2.87 17.76 5.37
C PHE A 517 1.84 18.42 6.26
N TYR A 518 0.75 18.93 5.69
CA TYR A 518 -0.31 19.60 6.44
C TYR A 518 -0.90 18.69 7.54
N LEU A 519 -1.24 17.45 7.18
CA LEU A 519 -1.90 16.53 8.10
C LEU A 519 -0.94 15.95 9.16
N SER A 520 0.30 15.64 8.79
CA SER A 520 1.31 15.14 9.73
C SER A 520 1.79 16.25 10.68
N ALA A 521 1.96 17.48 10.21
CA ALA A 521 2.31 18.62 11.04
C ALA A 521 1.18 18.97 12.02
N SER A 522 -0.09 18.93 11.56
CA SER A 522 -1.25 19.06 12.45
C SER A 522 -1.26 17.96 13.52
N ALA A 523 -1.07 16.70 13.11
CA ALA A 523 -0.96 15.56 14.03
C ALA A 523 0.15 15.75 15.06
N TYR A 524 1.34 16.21 14.65
CA TYR A 524 2.44 16.52 15.56
C TYR A 524 2.06 17.56 16.62
N LEU A 525 1.45 18.67 16.22
CA LEU A 525 1.03 19.73 17.14
C LEU A 525 -0.06 19.25 18.12
N LEU A 526 -1.00 18.44 17.64
CA LEU A 526 -2.04 17.82 18.48
C LEU A 526 -1.44 16.84 19.51
N ILE A 527 -0.49 16.00 19.09
CA ILE A 527 0.23 15.08 19.98
C ILE A 527 1.03 15.86 21.04
N ARG A 528 1.74 16.91 20.61
CA ARG A 528 2.50 17.81 21.46
C ARG A 528 1.62 18.47 22.51
N TRP A 529 0.44 18.94 22.12
CA TRP A 529 -0.56 19.48 23.03
C TRP A 529 -1.07 18.40 24.00
N LEU A 530 -1.49 17.24 23.50
CA LEU A 530 -1.98 16.13 24.32
C LEU A 530 -1.01 15.71 25.42
N LYS A 531 0.29 15.68 25.11
CA LYS A 531 1.33 15.33 26.08
C LYS A 531 1.58 16.40 27.13
N ARG A 532 1.41 17.68 26.80
CA ARG A 532 1.83 18.81 27.65
C ARG A 532 0.69 19.63 28.24
N HIS A 533 -0.58 19.42 27.86
CA HIS A 533 -1.72 20.24 28.31
C HIS A 533 -1.98 20.25 29.82
N LYS A 534 -1.37 19.33 30.57
CA LYS A 534 -1.43 19.27 32.04
C LYS A 534 -0.15 19.74 32.73
N SER A 535 0.90 20.02 31.97
CA SER A 535 2.20 20.41 32.49
C SER A 535 2.21 21.91 32.73
N GLU A 536 2.81 22.35 33.85
CA GLU A 536 3.11 23.76 34.10
C GLU A 536 4.06 24.35 33.04
N GLU A 537 4.78 23.49 32.32
CA GLU A 537 5.71 23.86 31.25
C GLU A 537 5.04 24.53 30.04
N MET A 538 3.72 24.37 29.84
CA MET A 538 3.02 24.94 28.69
C MET A 538 2.11 26.09 29.10
N SER A 539 2.59 27.32 28.85
CA SER A 539 1.78 28.54 28.95
C SER A 539 0.48 28.41 28.15
N GLU A 540 -0.59 29.02 28.67
CA GLU A 540 -1.88 29.10 27.99
C GLU A 540 -1.76 29.72 26.59
N ARG A 541 -0.93 30.75 26.42
CA ARG A 541 -0.69 31.38 25.11
C ARG A 541 -0.10 30.36 24.11
N THR A 542 0.89 29.59 24.53
CA THR A 542 1.51 28.55 23.70
C THR A 542 0.50 27.46 23.34
N SER A 543 -0.31 27.03 24.30
CA SER A 543 -1.40 26.07 24.08
C SER A 543 -2.37 26.56 23.00
N ARG A 544 -2.83 27.82 23.08
CA ARG A 544 -3.72 28.43 22.09
C ARG A 544 -3.08 28.51 20.70
N LEU A 545 -1.84 29.00 20.61
CA LEU A 545 -1.12 29.12 19.34
C LEU A 545 -0.89 27.75 18.67
N LEU A 546 -0.52 26.73 19.44
CA LEU A 546 -0.36 25.36 18.94
C LEU A 546 -1.67 24.83 18.33
N LEU A 547 -2.80 25.05 19.01
CA LEU A 547 -4.11 24.57 18.54
C LEU A 547 -4.61 25.36 17.32
N VAL A 548 -4.41 26.68 17.28
CA VAL A 548 -4.71 27.48 16.07
C VAL A 548 -3.87 27.00 14.89
N ALA A 549 -2.57 26.79 15.08
CA ALA A 549 -1.70 26.28 14.03
C ALA A 549 -2.10 24.86 13.59
N ALA A 550 -2.43 23.96 14.53
CA ALA A 550 -2.90 22.61 14.22
C ALA A 550 -4.21 22.63 13.43
N GLY A 551 -5.15 23.50 13.82
CA GLY A 551 -6.42 23.71 13.12
C GLY A 551 -6.21 24.25 11.71
N PHE A 552 -5.33 25.24 11.54
CA PHE A 552 -5.00 25.82 10.25
C PHE A 552 -4.40 24.79 9.30
N LEU A 553 -3.43 24.00 9.77
CA LEU A 553 -2.83 22.92 8.98
C LEU A 553 -3.84 21.84 8.63
N ALA A 554 -4.73 21.44 9.56
CA ALA A 554 -5.82 20.51 9.25
C ALA A 554 -6.79 21.08 8.20
N GLY A 555 -7.11 22.38 8.29
CA GLY A 555 -7.91 23.10 7.30
C GLY A 555 -7.26 23.13 5.93
N MET A 556 -5.95 23.42 5.86
CA MET A 556 -5.16 23.37 4.61
C MET A 556 -5.16 21.95 4.01
N GLY A 557 -5.01 20.92 4.83
CA GLY A 557 -5.15 19.52 4.41
C GLY A 557 -6.54 19.25 3.83
N ALA A 558 -7.60 19.72 4.49
CA ALA A 558 -8.99 19.53 4.03
C ALA A 558 -9.30 20.23 2.69
N ILE A 559 -8.73 21.42 2.45
CA ILE A 559 -8.88 22.14 1.17
C ILE A 559 -7.86 21.72 0.12
N THR A 560 -7.05 20.69 0.40
CA THR A 560 -6.17 20.04 -0.56
C THR A 560 -6.75 18.67 -0.93
N ARG A 561 -7.04 17.82 0.07
CA ARG A 561 -7.64 16.49 -0.09
C ARG A 561 -8.62 16.21 1.04
N GLN A 562 -9.92 16.40 0.78
CA GLN A 562 -10.99 16.34 1.78
C GLN A 562 -11.10 14.98 2.46
N LEU A 563 -11.02 13.89 1.68
CA LEU A 563 -11.20 12.53 2.19
C LEU A 563 -10.07 12.13 3.16
N ASP A 564 -8.82 12.51 2.85
CA ASP A 564 -7.66 12.25 3.71
C ASP A 564 -7.80 12.98 5.05
N ALA A 565 -8.16 14.27 4.99
CA ALA A 565 -8.36 15.08 6.18
C ALA A 565 -9.50 14.54 7.06
N ALA A 566 -10.63 14.16 6.45
CA ALA A 566 -11.76 13.56 7.16
C ALA A 566 -11.39 12.21 7.81
N ALA A 567 -10.70 11.34 7.07
CA ALA A 567 -10.29 10.03 7.55
C ALA A 567 -9.29 10.11 8.72
N LEU A 568 -8.37 11.08 8.71
CA LEU A 568 -7.42 11.29 9.79
C LEU A 568 -8.05 12.03 10.99
N ALA A 569 -9.05 12.87 10.77
CA ALA A 569 -9.75 13.57 11.84
C ALA A 569 -10.45 12.59 12.80
N VAL A 570 -10.94 11.44 12.34
CA VAL A 570 -11.64 10.44 13.16
C VAL A 570 -10.77 9.93 14.33
N PRO A 571 -9.61 9.27 14.12
CA PRO A 571 -8.80 8.73 15.21
C PRO A 571 -8.24 9.82 16.12
N PHE A 572 -7.89 10.99 15.58
CA PHE A 572 -7.42 12.12 16.39
C PHE A 572 -8.52 12.73 17.25
N THR A 573 -9.75 12.85 16.74
CA THR A 573 -10.89 13.30 17.54
C THR A 573 -11.15 12.34 18.71
N LEU A 574 -11.13 11.03 18.46
CA LEU A 574 -11.26 10.02 19.50
C LEU A 574 -10.12 10.11 20.54
N ALA A 575 -8.88 10.33 20.11
CA ALA A 575 -7.75 10.49 21.02
C ALA A 575 -7.79 11.81 21.82
N LEU A 576 -8.32 12.88 21.24
CA LEU A 576 -8.48 14.20 21.88
C LEU A 576 -9.66 14.25 22.86
N PHE A 577 -10.71 13.47 22.61
CA PHE A 577 -11.97 13.54 23.35
C PHE A 577 -11.80 13.51 24.89
N PRO A 578 -10.99 12.61 25.50
CA PRO A 578 -10.82 12.58 26.95
C PRO A 578 -10.14 13.83 27.53
N ALA A 579 -9.33 14.53 26.74
CA ALA A 579 -8.68 15.78 27.14
C ALA A 579 -9.61 16.98 26.93
N LEU A 580 -10.33 17.01 25.80
CA LEU A 580 -11.34 18.03 25.51
C LEU A 580 -12.47 18.03 26.54
N TRP A 581 -13.00 16.86 26.88
CA TRP A 581 -14.05 16.71 27.89
C TRP A 581 -13.63 17.31 29.24
N ARG A 582 -12.42 16.98 29.70
CA ARG A 582 -11.86 17.48 30.96
C ARG A 582 -11.62 18.99 30.96
N THR A 583 -11.34 19.57 29.80
CA THR A 583 -11.09 21.00 29.62
C THR A 583 -12.35 21.77 29.19
N LYS A 584 -13.54 21.16 29.34
CA LYS A 584 -14.85 21.74 28.95
C LYS A 584 -14.86 22.22 27.50
N PHE A 585 -14.16 21.50 26.62
CA PHE A 585 -14.03 21.79 25.18
C PHE A 585 -13.41 23.15 24.80
N ARG A 586 -12.87 23.93 25.76
CA ARG A 586 -12.21 25.22 25.46
C ARG A 586 -11.08 25.12 24.41
N PRO A 587 -10.24 24.07 24.40
CA PRO A 587 -9.21 23.89 23.36
C PRO A 587 -9.78 23.72 21.95
N ALA A 588 -10.99 23.15 21.81
CA ALA A 588 -11.62 22.93 20.51
C ALA A 588 -11.94 24.27 19.81
N ILE A 589 -12.21 25.33 20.57
CA ILE A 589 -12.43 26.68 20.01
C ILE A 589 -11.21 27.12 19.21
N TRP A 590 -10.00 26.93 19.75
CA TRP A 590 -8.77 27.35 19.08
C TRP A 590 -8.45 26.50 17.85
N LEU A 591 -8.76 25.21 17.89
CA LEU A 591 -8.68 24.34 16.70
C LEU A 591 -9.64 24.80 15.59
N ILE A 592 -10.90 25.09 15.95
CA ILE A 592 -11.92 25.55 15.02
C ILE A 592 -11.54 26.93 14.46
N LEU A 593 -11.08 27.85 15.30
CA LEU A 593 -10.60 29.17 14.86
C LEU A 593 -9.41 29.06 13.90
N GLY A 594 -8.52 28.09 14.11
CA GLY A 594 -7.43 27.81 13.18
C GLY A 594 -7.89 27.23 11.85
N GLY A 595 -8.83 26.27 11.88
CA GLY A 595 -9.32 25.59 10.68
C GLY A 595 -10.34 26.40 9.88
N PHE A 596 -10.98 27.39 10.49
CA PHE A 596 -12.03 28.19 9.86
C PHE A 596 -11.55 28.98 8.63
N PRO A 597 -10.41 29.71 8.64
CA PRO A 597 -10.00 30.52 7.50
C PRO A 597 -9.75 29.72 6.21
N PRO A 598 -9.01 28.58 6.20
CA PRO A 598 -8.87 27.77 5.00
C PRO A 598 -10.22 27.28 4.45
N ILE A 599 -11.10 26.80 5.32
CA ILE A 599 -12.42 26.30 4.91
C ILE A 599 -13.28 27.43 4.32
N LEU A 600 -13.29 28.60 4.97
CA LEU A 600 -13.99 29.77 4.45
C LEU A 600 -13.44 30.18 3.07
N ALA A 601 -12.11 30.21 2.92
CA ALA A 601 -11.47 30.52 1.64
C ALA A 601 -11.88 29.53 0.55
N PHE A 602 -11.98 28.24 0.85
CA PHE A 602 -12.44 27.22 -0.10
C PHE A 602 -13.92 27.39 -0.48
N LEU A 603 -14.80 27.72 0.46
CA LEU A 603 -16.20 27.99 0.16
C LEU A 603 -16.37 29.23 -0.73
N LEU A 604 -15.61 30.29 -0.45
CA LEU A 604 -15.58 31.50 -1.29
C LEU A 604 -14.99 31.22 -2.68
N TYR A 605 -13.94 30.39 -2.74
CA TYR A 605 -13.36 29.92 -4.00
C TYR A 605 -14.38 29.18 -4.86
N ASN A 606 -15.12 28.21 -4.29
CA ASN A 606 -16.18 27.51 -5.01
C ASN A 606 -17.32 28.44 -5.42
N TRP A 607 -17.71 29.37 -4.55
CA TRP A 607 -18.74 30.36 -4.85
C TRP A 607 -18.36 31.17 -6.07
N ASP A 608 -17.14 31.69 -6.11
CA ASP A 608 -16.68 32.47 -7.26
C ASP A 608 -16.63 31.59 -8.52
N LEU A 609 -16.01 30.41 -8.47
CA LEU A 609 -15.84 29.57 -9.67
C LEU A 609 -17.16 29.03 -10.24
N THR A 610 -18.08 28.60 -9.38
CA THR A 610 -19.25 27.79 -9.78
C THR A 610 -20.59 28.47 -9.51
N GLY A 611 -20.59 29.60 -8.78
CA GLY A 611 -21.81 30.26 -8.30
C GLY A 611 -22.42 29.62 -7.04
N SER A 612 -21.79 28.59 -6.47
CA SER A 612 -22.27 27.88 -5.28
C SER A 612 -21.10 27.50 -4.37
N PRO A 613 -21.20 27.71 -3.03
CA PRO A 613 -20.10 27.42 -2.12
C PRO A 613 -19.87 25.90 -1.93
N LEU A 614 -20.88 25.09 -2.23
CA LEU A 614 -20.87 23.63 -2.04
C LEU A 614 -20.65 22.86 -3.34
N THR A 615 -20.68 23.53 -4.49
CA THR A 615 -20.42 22.90 -5.78
C THR A 615 -18.92 22.98 -6.05
N SER A 616 -18.22 21.87 -5.86
CA SER A 616 -16.79 21.79 -6.18
C SER A 616 -16.55 21.71 -7.69
N ALA A 617 -15.42 22.22 -8.14
CA ALA A 617 -15.00 22.09 -9.54
C ALA A 617 -14.76 20.63 -9.97
N TYR A 618 -14.45 19.72 -9.03
CA TYR A 618 -14.46 18.27 -9.25
C TYR A 618 -15.81 17.78 -9.78
N THR A 619 -16.88 18.05 -9.03
CA THR A 619 -18.24 17.61 -9.39
C THR A 619 -18.81 18.37 -10.58
N LEU A 620 -18.29 19.58 -10.85
CA LEU A 620 -18.61 20.34 -12.06
C LEU A 620 -18.04 19.63 -13.30
N TRP A 621 -16.78 19.17 -13.23
CA TRP A 621 -16.13 18.44 -14.32
C TRP A 621 -16.75 17.05 -14.51
N TRP A 622 -16.94 16.31 -13.42
CA TRP A 622 -17.58 14.99 -13.42
C TRP A 622 -18.64 14.88 -12.33
N PRO A 623 -19.94 14.91 -12.69
CA PRO A 623 -21.04 14.79 -11.72
C PRO A 623 -21.05 13.50 -10.89
N PHE A 624 -20.33 12.47 -11.35
CA PHE A 624 -20.19 11.18 -10.67
C PHE A 624 -18.95 11.08 -9.76
N ASP A 625 -18.04 12.07 -9.78
CA ASP A 625 -16.82 12.05 -8.97
C ASP A 625 -17.12 12.45 -7.52
N LYS A 626 -17.69 11.49 -6.80
CA LYS A 626 -18.22 11.63 -5.44
C LYS A 626 -17.69 10.50 -4.56
N VAL A 627 -17.65 10.76 -3.25
CA VAL A 627 -17.42 9.72 -2.23
C VAL A 627 -18.75 9.06 -1.91
N GLY A 628 -18.79 7.72 -1.88
CA GLY A 628 -19.97 6.94 -1.51
C GLY A 628 -20.18 5.72 -2.42
N PHE A 629 -21.41 5.23 -2.48
CA PHE A 629 -21.82 4.12 -3.35
C PHE A 629 -23.17 4.44 -4.01
N GLY A 630 -23.39 3.93 -5.22
CA GLY A 630 -24.65 4.08 -5.94
C GLY A 630 -24.47 4.21 -7.45
N PRO A 631 -25.58 4.24 -8.21
CA PRO A 631 -25.56 4.30 -9.67
C PRO A 631 -25.05 5.64 -10.21
N THR A 632 -25.05 6.69 -9.39
CA THR A 632 -24.58 8.04 -9.74
C THR A 632 -23.16 8.33 -9.28
N ILE A 633 -22.46 7.35 -8.72
CA ILE A 633 -21.10 7.48 -8.18
C ILE A 633 -20.15 6.62 -9.02
N GLY A 634 -19.04 7.22 -9.46
CA GLY A 634 -18.09 6.58 -10.37
C GLY A 634 -18.64 6.38 -11.80
N MET A 635 -17.74 6.03 -12.72
CA MET A 635 -18.10 5.77 -14.11
C MET A 635 -18.99 4.51 -14.19
N GLY A 636 -20.28 4.70 -14.49
CA GLY A 636 -21.24 3.60 -14.64
C GLY A 636 -21.80 3.02 -13.33
N GLY A 637 -21.60 3.71 -12.20
CA GLY A 637 -22.04 3.27 -10.88
C GLY A 637 -20.95 2.54 -10.07
N PHE A 638 -21.07 2.59 -8.75
CA PHE A 638 -20.05 2.07 -7.83
C PHE A 638 -20.68 1.37 -6.62
N THR A 639 -20.17 0.19 -6.31
CA THR A 639 -20.69 -0.71 -5.27
C THR A 639 -19.68 -0.95 -4.16
N VAL A 640 -20.17 -1.42 -3.01
CA VAL A 640 -19.30 -1.79 -1.87
C VAL A 640 -18.30 -2.88 -2.27
N ALA A 641 -18.73 -3.86 -3.08
CA ALA A 641 -17.85 -4.92 -3.58
C ALA A 641 -16.69 -4.34 -4.41
N GLN A 642 -16.97 -3.42 -5.35
CA GLN A 642 -15.94 -2.73 -6.10
C GLN A 642 -15.03 -1.89 -5.21
N GLY A 643 -15.54 -1.29 -4.13
CA GLY A 643 -14.73 -0.59 -3.13
C GLY A 643 -13.70 -1.48 -2.44
N PHE A 644 -14.10 -2.68 -2.00
CA PHE A 644 -13.15 -3.66 -1.45
C PHE A 644 -12.20 -4.21 -2.53
N THR A 645 -12.64 -4.30 -3.78
CA THR A 645 -11.76 -4.65 -4.90
C THR A 645 -10.69 -3.57 -5.12
N ASN A 646 -11.07 -2.29 -5.15
CA ASN A 646 -10.14 -1.15 -5.21
C ASN A 646 -9.19 -1.14 -4.01
N LEU A 647 -9.69 -1.48 -2.82
CA LEU A 647 -8.87 -1.62 -1.62
C LEU A 647 -7.79 -2.68 -1.80
N SER A 648 -8.13 -3.81 -2.43
CA SER A 648 -7.17 -4.90 -2.62
C SER A 648 -6.02 -4.50 -3.55
N ILE A 649 -6.33 -3.72 -4.61
CA ILE A 649 -5.32 -3.15 -5.51
C ILE A 649 -4.45 -2.16 -4.73
N ASN A 650 -5.05 -1.26 -3.96
CA ASN A 650 -4.34 -0.28 -3.16
C ASN A 650 -3.43 -0.91 -2.10
N LEU A 651 -3.90 -1.93 -1.38
CA LEU A 651 -3.10 -2.66 -0.40
C LEU A 651 -1.95 -3.42 -1.07
N GLN A 652 -2.19 -4.08 -2.20
CA GLN A 652 -1.12 -4.74 -2.96
C GLN A 652 -0.03 -3.75 -3.38
N MET A 653 -0.44 -2.59 -3.91
CA MET A 653 0.51 -1.53 -4.26
C MET A 653 1.19 -0.94 -3.03
N LEU A 654 0.51 -0.81 -1.88
CA LEU A 654 1.13 -0.29 -0.66
C LEU A 654 2.22 -1.24 -0.17
N LEU A 655 1.92 -2.55 -0.17
CA LEU A 655 2.85 -3.60 0.21
C LEU A 655 4.09 -3.64 -0.68
N ALA A 656 3.95 -3.36 -1.98
CA ALA A 656 5.08 -3.33 -2.91
C ALA A 656 5.87 -2.01 -2.86
N HIS A 657 5.20 -0.86 -2.69
CA HIS A 657 5.80 0.46 -2.90
C HIS A 657 6.27 1.15 -1.61
N LEU A 658 5.65 0.91 -0.45
CA LEU A 658 5.89 1.74 0.74
C LEU A 658 7.37 1.82 1.12
N PHE A 659 8.08 0.69 1.16
CA PHE A 659 9.53 0.65 1.45
C PHE A 659 10.34 -0.05 0.36
N GLY A 660 9.72 -0.47 -0.75
CA GLY A 660 10.37 -1.30 -1.78
C GLY A 660 10.81 -2.69 -1.29
N TRP A 661 10.34 -3.11 -0.11
CA TRP A 661 10.72 -4.38 0.52
C TRP A 661 10.03 -5.59 -0.12
N PRO A 662 10.48 -6.82 0.18
CA PRO A 662 9.75 -8.02 -0.18
C PRO A 662 8.29 -7.96 0.30
N PHE A 663 7.37 -8.39 -0.55
CA PHE A 663 5.93 -8.07 -0.47
C PHE A 663 5.25 -8.24 0.91
N TYR A 664 5.59 -9.28 1.68
CA TYR A 664 4.99 -9.52 3.01
C TYR A 664 5.79 -8.96 4.20
N PHE A 665 6.87 -8.22 3.95
CA PHE A 665 7.68 -7.60 5.01
C PHE A 665 7.23 -6.16 5.33
N THR A 666 6.57 -5.49 4.39
CA THR A 666 6.22 -4.07 4.49
C THR A 666 5.41 -3.73 5.74
N LEU A 667 4.41 -4.54 6.11
CA LEU A 667 3.65 -4.37 7.35
C LEU A 667 4.06 -5.34 8.46
N ALA A 668 5.06 -6.18 8.23
CA ALA A 668 5.51 -7.18 9.21
C ALA A 668 6.04 -6.52 10.49
N LEU A 669 6.93 -5.53 10.35
CA LEU A 669 7.48 -4.79 11.50
C LEU A 669 6.40 -3.97 12.21
N THR A 670 5.50 -3.34 11.44
CA THR A 670 4.32 -2.64 11.96
C THR A 670 3.47 -3.51 12.88
N ALA A 671 3.33 -4.81 12.60
CA ALA A 671 2.49 -5.71 13.38
C ALA A 671 3.11 -6.14 14.73
N ILE A 672 4.44 -6.14 14.85
CA ILE A 672 5.16 -6.73 16.00
C ILE A 672 4.71 -6.15 17.36
N PRO A 673 4.58 -4.82 17.57
CA PRO A 673 4.14 -4.30 18.86
C PRO A 673 2.76 -4.83 19.30
N PHE A 674 1.87 -5.11 18.36
CA PHE A 674 0.52 -5.62 18.63
C PHE A 674 0.52 -7.13 18.90
N LEU A 675 1.24 -7.89 18.08
CA LEU A 675 1.38 -9.35 18.24
C LEU A 675 2.03 -9.73 19.57
N THR A 676 2.86 -8.84 20.11
CA THR A 676 3.57 -9.03 21.38
C THR A 676 2.82 -8.49 22.60
N GLY A 677 1.68 -7.84 22.40
CA GLY A 677 0.94 -7.13 23.45
C GLY A 677 1.65 -5.90 24.01
N ARG A 678 2.66 -5.37 23.31
CA ARG A 678 3.48 -4.22 23.76
C ARG A 678 3.05 -2.89 23.15
N ALA A 679 2.03 -2.90 22.32
CA ALA A 679 1.45 -1.70 21.74
C ALA A 679 0.99 -0.72 22.83
N SER A 680 1.50 0.49 22.77
CA SER A 680 1.08 1.64 23.55
C SER A 680 -0.19 2.28 22.95
N ARG A 681 -0.78 3.22 23.70
CA ARG A 681 -1.89 4.05 23.19
C ARG A 681 -1.54 4.82 21.91
N TRP A 682 -0.26 5.15 21.72
CA TRP A 682 0.19 5.88 20.55
C TRP A 682 0.37 4.97 19.36
N ASP A 683 0.86 3.74 19.58
CA ASP A 683 0.87 2.70 18.55
C ASP A 683 -0.55 2.43 18.04
N LEU A 684 -1.53 2.36 18.96
CA LEU A 684 -2.95 2.24 18.61
C LEU A 684 -3.47 3.45 17.83
N LEU A 685 -3.09 4.68 18.19
CA LEU A 685 -3.46 5.88 17.42
C LEU A 685 -2.90 5.85 16.00
N PHE A 686 -1.63 5.44 15.82
CA PHE A 686 -1.01 5.33 14.51
C PHE A 686 -1.61 4.21 13.67
N LEU A 687 -1.88 3.04 14.26
CA LEU A 687 -2.57 1.96 13.57
C LEU A 687 -3.98 2.38 13.16
N ALA A 688 -4.72 3.04 14.06
CA ALA A 688 -6.04 3.57 13.76
C ALA A 688 -5.98 4.61 12.64
N SER A 689 -4.98 5.49 12.62
CA SER A 689 -4.78 6.50 11.58
C SER A 689 -4.50 5.88 10.21
N GLY A 690 -3.60 4.89 10.14
CA GLY A 690 -3.37 4.13 8.91
C GLY A 690 -4.63 3.38 8.45
N ALA A 691 -5.32 2.71 9.38
CA ALA A 691 -6.51 1.92 9.07
C ALA A 691 -7.70 2.77 8.62
N THR A 692 -7.97 3.92 9.25
CA THR A 692 -9.08 4.79 8.82
C THR A 692 -8.83 5.40 7.45
N LEU A 693 -7.58 5.80 7.15
CA LEU A 693 -7.20 6.25 5.80
C LEU A 693 -7.44 5.14 4.76
N ILE A 694 -6.94 3.93 5.02
CA ILE A 694 -7.11 2.78 4.14
C ILE A 694 -8.59 2.45 3.91
N LEU A 695 -9.39 2.40 4.98
CA LEU A 695 -10.81 2.06 4.90
C LEU A 695 -11.67 3.16 4.27
N ALA A 696 -11.29 4.44 4.42
CA ALA A 696 -12.03 5.55 3.82
C ALA A 696 -12.06 5.45 2.28
N TYR A 697 -10.98 4.97 1.66
CA TYR A 697 -10.91 4.80 0.21
C TYR A 697 -11.72 3.61 -0.34
N VAL A 698 -12.31 2.78 0.51
CA VAL A 698 -13.36 1.82 0.06
C VAL A 698 -14.54 2.57 -0.54
N ALA A 699 -14.84 3.77 -0.05
CA ALA A 699 -15.92 4.62 -0.56
C ALA A 699 -15.51 5.49 -1.77
N TYR A 700 -14.34 5.25 -2.36
CA TYR A 700 -13.88 6.00 -3.54
C TYR A 700 -13.77 5.11 -4.78
N TRP A 701 -14.39 5.56 -5.86
CA TRP A 701 -14.67 4.74 -7.05
C TRP A 701 -13.43 4.39 -7.88
N ASN A 702 -12.37 5.19 -7.77
CA ASN A 702 -11.12 5.00 -8.51
C ASN A 702 -10.02 4.48 -7.56
N PRO A 703 -9.24 3.44 -7.93
CA PRO A 703 -8.15 2.96 -7.09
C PRO A 703 -6.92 3.90 -7.08
N GLY A 704 -6.75 4.79 -8.06
CA GLY A 704 -5.77 5.87 -8.03
C GLY A 704 -4.29 5.44 -8.06
N ILE A 705 -3.92 4.45 -8.88
CA ILE A 705 -2.54 3.96 -8.92
C ILE A 705 -1.67 4.87 -9.81
N MET A 706 -0.84 5.72 -9.20
CA MET A 706 0.22 6.49 -9.86
C MET A 706 1.39 6.70 -8.92
N TYR A 707 2.60 6.31 -9.35
CA TYR A 707 3.80 6.23 -8.50
C TYR A 707 3.59 5.38 -7.23
N GLY A 708 2.75 4.36 -7.31
CA GLY A 708 2.22 3.62 -6.16
C GLY A 708 0.75 3.96 -5.86
N PRO A 709 0.20 3.54 -4.71
CA PRO A 709 -1.19 3.81 -4.33
C PRO A 709 -1.31 5.23 -3.75
N ARG A 710 -1.25 6.27 -4.59
CA ARG A 710 -1.13 7.68 -4.16
C ARG A 710 -2.14 8.14 -3.11
N TYR A 711 -3.32 7.52 -3.08
CA TYR A 711 -4.36 7.76 -2.08
C TYR A 711 -3.98 7.31 -0.67
N LEU A 712 -3.07 6.35 -0.54
CA LEU A 712 -2.55 5.89 0.75
C LEU A 712 -1.25 6.60 1.16
N TYR A 713 -0.81 7.64 0.45
CA TYR A 713 0.44 8.35 0.75
C TYR A 713 0.49 8.95 2.17
N VAL A 714 -0.64 9.44 2.68
CA VAL A 714 -0.75 10.02 4.04
C VAL A 714 -0.52 8.97 5.14
N THR A 715 -0.48 7.68 4.80
CA THR A 715 -0.20 6.61 5.78
C THR A 715 1.27 6.48 6.16
N ILE A 716 2.20 7.07 5.39
CA ILE A 716 3.65 6.90 5.55
C ILE A 716 4.15 7.17 6.98
N PRO A 717 3.81 8.30 7.66
CA PRO A 717 4.30 8.58 9.01
C PRO A 717 3.95 7.47 9.99
N PHE A 718 2.72 6.98 9.91
CA PHE A 718 2.18 6.01 10.87
C PHE A 718 2.87 4.66 10.69
N PHE A 719 3.04 4.19 9.46
CA PHE A 719 3.73 2.92 9.20
C PHE A 719 5.25 3.01 9.38
N ALA A 720 5.88 4.16 9.11
CA ALA A 720 7.31 4.36 9.41
C ALA A 720 7.56 4.32 10.94
N LEU A 721 6.72 5.00 11.72
CA LEU A 721 6.79 5.01 13.18
C LEU A 721 6.51 3.61 13.78
N LEU A 722 5.49 2.91 13.28
CA LEU A 722 5.17 1.55 13.75
C LEU A 722 6.24 0.53 13.35
N SER A 723 6.85 0.65 12.17
CA SER A 723 7.98 -0.18 11.76
C SER A 723 9.22 0.06 12.63
N ALA A 724 9.52 1.33 12.97
CA ALA A 724 10.58 1.65 13.93
C ALA A 724 10.30 1.04 15.31
N ARG A 725 9.04 1.04 15.76
CA ARG A 725 8.60 0.36 16.98
C ARG A 725 8.75 -1.16 16.89
N GLY A 726 8.46 -1.75 15.74
CA GLY A 726 8.71 -3.17 15.48
C GLY A 726 10.17 -3.56 15.63
N LEU A 727 11.09 -2.77 15.06
CA LEU A 727 12.53 -2.96 15.22
C LEU A 727 12.96 -2.84 16.69
N GLU A 728 12.38 -1.91 17.43
CA GLU A 728 12.67 -1.79 18.86
C GLU A 728 12.22 -3.01 19.66
N GLU A 729 11.04 -3.57 19.36
CA GLU A 729 10.58 -4.78 20.05
C GLU A 729 11.40 -6.02 19.66
N LEU A 730 11.91 -6.11 18.41
CA LEU A 730 12.89 -7.14 18.02
C LEU A 730 14.19 -7.03 18.83
N TYR A 731 14.66 -5.82 19.08
CA TYR A 731 15.85 -5.57 19.93
C TYR A 731 15.57 -5.87 21.40
N ARG A 732 14.42 -5.43 21.94
CA ARG A 732 14.13 -5.52 23.37
C ARG A 732 13.71 -6.90 23.82
N LEU A 733 13.14 -7.72 22.94
CA LEU A 733 12.64 -9.03 23.34
C LEU A 733 13.75 -9.90 23.94
N PRO A 734 14.86 -10.20 23.25
CA PRO A 734 15.82 -11.17 23.76
C PRO A 734 16.46 -10.75 25.08
N LEU A 735 16.67 -9.44 25.26
CA LEU A 735 17.17 -8.82 26.49
C LEU A 735 16.24 -8.99 27.70
N ARG A 736 14.93 -9.20 27.47
CA ARG A 736 13.96 -9.49 28.53
C ARG A 736 13.95 -10.97 28.92
N LEU A 737 14.37 -11.87 28.01
CA LEU A 737 14.19 -13.32 28.16
C LEU A 737 15.42 -14.03 28.71
N ALA A 738 16.61 -13.51 28.39
CA ALA A 738 17.86 -14.05 28.88
C ALA A 738 18.36 -13.23 30.10
N PRO A 739 19.05 -13.88 31.06
CA PRO A 739 19.78 -13.14 32.08
C PRO A 739 20.83 -12.25 31.39
N LEU A 740 20.79 -10.95 31.67
CA LEU A 740 21.71 -9.97 31.10
C LEU A 740 23.16 -10.35 31.45
N ARG A 741 23.98 -10.48 30.40
CA ARG A 741 25.43 -10.75 30.42
C ARG A 741 26.14 -9.73 29.54
N ASN A 742 27.45 -9.55 29.76
CA ASN A 742 28.26 -8.64 28.97
C ASN A 742 28.21 -9.03 27.47
N GLY A 743 27.87 -8.07 26.60
CA GLY A 743 27.76 -8.23 25.14
C GLY A 743 26.34 -8.47 24.62
N ASP A 744 25.36 -8.64 25.51
CA ASP A 744 23.98 -8.98 25.14
C ASP A 744 23.28 -7.86 24.35
N ARG A 745 23.61 -6.59 24.62
CA ARG A 745 23.05 -5.46 23.85
C ARG A 745 23.45 -5.50 22.38
N LEU A 746 24.73 -5.76 22.08
CA LEU A 746 25.20 -5.85 20.69
C LEU A 746 24.61 -7.09 20.00
N ALA A 747 24.58 -8.23 20.70
CA ALA A 747 23.95 -9.45 20.19
C ALA A 747 22.46 -9.23 19.88
N ALA A 748 21.74 -8.53 20.75
CA ALA A 748 20.32 -8.21 20.56
C ALA A 748 20.08 -7.20 19.43
N LEU A 749 21.02 -6.28 19.20
CA LEU A 749 20.95 -5.31 18.11
C LEU A 749 21.25 -5.93 16.74
N THR A 750 22.03 -7.00 16.71
CA THR A 750 22.50 -7.62 15.46
C THR A 750 21.34 -8.10 14.58
N PHE A 751 20.35 -8.78 15.15
CA PHE A 751 19.21 -9.28 14.38
C PHE A 751 18.36 -8.17 13.71
N PRO A 752 17.85 -7.15 14.44
CA PRO A 752 17.10 -6.07 13.81
C PRO A 752 17.95 -5.29 12.79
N VAL A 753 19.24 -5.09 13.04
CA VAL A 753 20.14 -4.46 12.05
C VAL A 753 20.27 -5.29 10.79
N ILE A 754 20.51 -6.60 10.89
CA ILE A 754 20.58 -7.50 9.72
C ILE A 754 19.26 -7.47 8.94
N VAL A 755 18.11 -7.55 9.63
CA VAL A 755 16.79 -7.46 8.99
C VAL A 755 16.67 -6.15 8.22
N THR A 756 16.95 -5.01 8.85
CA THR A 756 16.90 -3.71 8.17
C THR A 756 17.87 -3.63 6.99
N CYS A 757 19.12 -4.09 7.14
CA CYS A 757 20.11 -4.08 6.07
C CYS A 757 19.67 -4.94 4.88
N VAL A 758 19.14 -6.14 5.10
CA VAL A 758 18.63 -7.02 4.03
C VAL A 758 17.44 -6.38 3.31
N LEU A 759 16.54 -5.74 4.06
CA LEU A 759 15.37 -5.07 3.48
C LEU A 759 15.74 -3.84 2.65
N VAL A 760 16.67 -3.01 3.14
CA VAL A 760 17.21 -1.87 2.38
C VAL A 760 18.03 -2.35 1.17
N ALA A 761 18.86 -3.38 1.31
CA ALA A 761 19.60 -3.95 0.19
C ALA A 761 18.66 -4.50 -0.89
N TYR A 762 17.56 -5.14 -0.50
CA TYR A 762 16.55 -5.59 -1.46
C TYR A 762 15.94 -4.42 -2.24
N ASP A 763 15.63 -3.30 -1.57
CA ASP A 763 15.11 -2.11 -2.25
C ASP A 763 16.12 -1.57 -3.29
N LEU A 764 17.37 -1.40 -2.86
CA LEU A 764 18.45 -0.85 -3.71
C LEU A 764 18.86 -1.77 -4.87
N ASP A 765 18.89 -3.09 -4.66
CA ASP A 765 19.40 -4.06 -5.66
C ASP A 765 18.32 -4.65 -6.56
N VAL A 766 17.06 -4.68 -6.09
CA VAL A 766 15.97 -5.38 -6.78
C VAL A 766 14.85 -4.43 -7.16
N TYR A 767 14.31 -3.67 -6.20
CA TYR A 767 13.12 -2.87 -6.44
C TYR A 767 13.41 -1.61 -7.26
N LEU A 768 14.29 -0.72 -6.78
CA LEU A 768 14.60 0.55 -7.44
C LEU A 768 15.14 0.37 -8.86
N PRO A 769 16.08 -0.55 -9.14
CA PRO A 769 16.58 -0.77 -10.51
C PRO A 769 15.48 -1.21 -11.48
N ALA A 770 14.48 -1.94 -10.99
CA ALA A 770 13.32 -2.34 -11.78
C ALA A 770 12.31 -1.19 -11.94
N GLN A 771 12.11 -0.39 -10.89
CA GLN A 771 11.06 0.63 -10.83
C GLN A 771 11.44 1.95 -11.52
N VAL A 772 12.68 2.40 -11.40
CA VAL A 772 13.14 3.68 -11.99
C VAL A 772 12.90 3.75 -13.51
N PRO A 773 13.19 2.71 -14.31
CA PRO A 773 12.91 2.74 -15.75
C PRO A 773 11.44 2.95 -16.11
N ILE A 774 10.50 2.51 -15.27
CA ILE A 774 9.05 2.65 -15.52
C ILE A 774 8.58 4.11 -15.42
N TYR A 775 9.25 4.91 -14.59
CA TYR A 775 8.90 6.32 -14.42
C TYR A 775 9.61 7.25 -15.41
N ARG A 776 10.56 6.74 -16.20
CA ARG A 776 11.10 7.51 -17.33
C ARG A 776 10.06 7.58 -18.43
N GLY A 777 9.66 8.79 -18.82
CA GLY A 777 8.58 8.95 -19.79
C GLY A 777 7.21 8.52 -19.25
N TYR A 778 7.02 8.59 -17.92
CA TYR A 778 5.78 8.17 -17.28
C TYR A 778 4.56 8.84 -17.94
N ASN A 779 3.49 8.07 -18.16
CA ASN A 779 2.32 8.47 -18.94
C ASN A 779 2.64 9.05 -20.32
N PHE A 780 3.64 8.49 -21.00
CA PHE A 780 4.04 8.89 -22.35
C PHE A 780 4.41 10.38 -22.46
N THR A 781 4.82 10.99 -21.35
CA THR A 781 5.10 12.43 -21.24
C THR A 781 6.61 12.65 -21.14
N SER A 782 7.13 13.67 -21.81
CA SER A 782 8.53 14.11 -21.74
C SER A 782 8.71 15.59 -22.06
N ARG A 783 9.83 16.17 -21.63
CA ARG A 783 10.26 17.53 -21.98
C ARG A 783 10.81 17.63 -23.41
N ALA A 784 10.82 16.55 -24.19
CA ALA A 784 11.47 16.53 -25.51
C ALA A 784 10.87 17.56 -26.47
N SER A 785 9.54 17.71 -26.47
CA SER A 785 8.79 18.66 -27.29
C SER A 785 9.13 20.12 -26.94
N LEU A 786 9.20 20.44 -25.64
CA LEU A 786 9.64 21.76 -25.15
C LEU A 786 11.10 22.05 -25.53
N ASN A 787 12.00 21.09 -25.30
CA ASN A 787 13.41 21.24 -25.64
C ASN A 787 13.61 21.47 -27.14
N ALA A 788 12.83 20.83 -28.01
CA ALA A 788 12.90 21.04 -29.46
C ALA A 788 12.56 22.49 -29.84
N VAL A 789 11.58 23.09 -29.17
CA VAL A 789 11.19 24.49 -29.40
C VAL A 789 12.21 25.47 -28.83
N GLU A 790 12.70 25.22 -27.61
CA GLU A 790 13.76 26.02 -26.96
C GLU A 790 15.05 26.01 -27.80
N ASN A 791 15.48 24.85 -28.30
CA ASN A 791 16.68 24.68 -29.14
C ASN A 791 16.53 25.30 -30.54
N ALA A 792 15.31 25.51 -31.01
CA ALA A 792 15.06 26.21 -32.27
C ALA A 792 15.25 27.73 -32.15
N HIS A 793 15.42 28.25 -30.92
CA HIS A 793 15.60 29.68 -30.61
C HIS A 793 14.55 30.58 -31.31
N ILE A 794 13.31 30.10 -31.37
CA ILE A 794 12.19 30.87 -31.92
C ILE A 794 11.62 31.81 -30.86
N HIS A 795 11.17 32.98 -31.30
CA HIS A 795 10.59 34.02 -30.46
C HIS A 795 9.32 34.57 -31.08
N ASN A 796 8.44 35.13 -30.26
CA ASN A 796 7.17 35.72 -30.66
C ASN A 796 6.39 34.81 -31.63
N ALA A 797 6.10 33.60 -31.16
CA ALA A 797 5.59 32.51 -32.01
C ALA A 797 4.26 31.93 -31.52
N LEU A 798 3.51 31.36 -32.46
CA LEU A 798 2.33 30.53 -32.25
C LEU A 798 2.63 29.12 -32.76
N VAL A 799 2.63 28.13 -31.87
CA VAL A 799 3.02 26.75 -32.16
C VAL A 799 1.79 25.85 -32.08
N PHE A 800 1.42 25.23 -33.20
CA PHE A 800 0.34 24.25 -33.30
C PHE A 800 0.87 22.85 -33.04
N VAL A 801 0.35 22.19 -32.02
CA VAL A 801 0.83 20.92 -31.47
C VAL A 801 -0.03 19.79 -31.99
N VAL A 802 0.60 18.82 -32.66
CA VAL A 802 -0.10 17.66 -33.22
C VAL A 802 -0.34 16.63 -32.12
N ASP A 803 -1.60 16.28 -31.91
CA ASP A 803 -1.97 15.16 -31.03
C ASP A 803 -1.60 13.84 -31.69
N ASN A 804 -0.69 13.08 -31.07
CA ASN A 804 -0.27 11.78 -31.59
C ASN A 804 -0.13 10.72 -30.46
N PRO A 805 -1.04 9.74 -30.37
CA PRO A 805 -2.21 9.54 -31.23
C PRO A 805 -3.31 10.58 -30.97
N PRO A 806 -4.23 10.82 -31.92
CA PRO A 806 -5.27 11.85 -31.79
C PRO A 806 -6.14 11.69 -30.55
N GLY A 807 -6.47 12.80 -29.89
CA GLY A 807 -7.40 12.84 -28.75
C GLY A 807 -6.80 12.38 -27.42
N GLN A 808 -5.48 12.23 -27.33
CA GLN A 808 -4.79 11.95 -26.08
C GLN A 808 -4.25 13.23 -25.45
N TRP A 809 -4.41 13.35 -24.14
CA TRP A 809 -4.02 14.55 -23.39
C TRP A 809 -2.51 14.84 -23.43
N TRP A 810 -1.66 13.81 -23.41
CA TRP A 810 -0.22 13.98 -23.14
C TRP A 810 0.52 14.78 -24.21
N SER A 811 0.11 14.72 -25.48
CA SER A 811 0.80 15.46 -26.56
C SER A 811 0.76 16.97 -26.33
N TYR A 812 -0.39 17.50 -25.92
CA TYR A 812 -0.55 18.91 -25.60
C TYR A 812 -0.18 19.22 -24.15
N GLY A 813 -0.50 18.31 -23.21
CA GLY A 813 -0.16 18.43 -21.79
C GLY A 813 1.33 18.59 -21.49
N GLU A 814 2.22 18.07 -22.35
CA GLU A 814 3.68 18.29 -22.26
C GLU A 814 4.07 19.78 -22.38
N VAL A 815 3.41 20.52 -23.26
CA VAL A 815 3.76 21.91 -23.58
C VAL A 815 2.78 22.92 -23.00
N PHE A 816 1.58 22.48 -22.65
CA PHE A 816 0.53 23.34 -22.10
C PHE A 816 0.99 24.17 -20.89
N PRO A 817 1.71 23.61 -19.90
CA PRO A 817 2.20 24.40 -18.76
C PRO A 817 3.20 25.51 -19.13
N ALA A 818 3.78 25.50 -20.33
CA ALA A 818 4.63 26.58 -20.80
C ALA A 818 3.83 27.81 -21.28
N ASN A 819 2.51 27.66 -21.50
CA ASN A 819 1.63 28.79 -21.72
C ASN A 819 1.44 29.58 -20.42
N GLY A 820 1.55 30.90 -20.51
CA GLY A 820 0.99 31.77 -19.47
C GLY A 820 -0.55 31.67 -19.46
N PRO A 821 -1.22 31.80 -18.29
CA PRO A 821 -2.69 31.74 -18.21
C PRO A 821 -3.40 32.77 -19.09
N ALA A 822 -2.76 33.90 -19.40
CA ALA A 822 -3.27 34.94 -20.29
C ALA A 822 -2.92 34.73 -21.78
N LEU A 823 -2.16 33.68 -22.13
CA LEU A 823 -1.68 33.37 -23.49
C LEU A 823 -0.91 34.53 -24.15
N ASP A 824 -0.17 35.29 -23.35
CA ASP A 824 0.61 36.47 -23.76
C ASP A 824 2.12 36.24 -23.75
N GLY A 825 2.58 35.05 -23.34
CA GLY A 825 4.00 34.67 -23.31
C GLY A 825 4.68 34.72 -24.68
N ASP A 826 6.01 34.72 -24.71
CA ASP A 826 6.81 34.82 -25.95
C ASP A 826 6.45 33.73 -26.97
N ILE A 827 6.09 32.54 -26.49
CA ILE A 827 5.57 31.44 -27.30
C ILE A 827 4.19 31.07 -26.76
N VAL A 828 3.22 30.91 -27.67
CA VAL A 828 1.88 30.39 -27.36
C VAL A 828 1.72 29.04 -28.04
N TYR A 829 1.41 28.02 -27.27
CA TYR A 829 1.11 26.67 -27.73
C TYR A 829 -0.40 26.50 -27.85
N ALA A 830 -0.84 25.83 -28.91
CA ALA A 830 -2.24 25.52 -29.20
C ALA A 830 -2.33 24.15 -29.88
N HIS A 831 -3.45 23.44 -29.78
CA HIS A 831 -3.67 22.23 -30.58
C HIS A 831 -3.66 22.51 -32.08
N ASP A 832 -3.11 21.61 -32.88
CA ASP A 832 -3.32 21.58 -34.33
C ASP A 832 -4.75 21.06 -34.62
N LEU A 833 -5.61 21.95 -35.12
CA LEU A 833 -6.98 21.64 -35.54
C LEU A 833 -7.12 21.72 -37.07
N GLY A 834 -5.99 21.65 -37.79
CA GLY A 834 -5.89 21.67 -39.23
C GLY A 834 -6.40 22.98 -39.85
N ARG A 835 -7.55 22.93 -40.55
CA ARG A 835 -8.05 24.10 -41.29
C ARG A 835 -8.41 25.27 -40.38
N ALA A 836 -8.76 25.00 -39.12
CA ALA A 836 -9.12 26.04 -38.16
C ALA A 836 -7.92 26.89 -37.73
N ASP A 837 -6.69 26.39 -37.85
CA ASP A 837 -5.45 27.05 -37.39
C ASP A 837 -5.28 28.45 -37.97
N ARG A 838 -5.71 28.64 -39.24
CA ARG A 838 -5.70 29.95 -39.91
C ARG A 838 -6.54 31.00 -39.19
N GLN A 839 -7.61 30.58 -38.50
CA GLN A 839 -8.45 31.50 -37.73
C GLN A 839 -7.73 31.94 -36.47
N LEU A 840 -7.03 31.03 -35.77
CA LEU A 840 -6.23 31.39 -34.60
C LEU A 840 -5.04 32.27 -34.99
N ALA A 841 -4.33 31.94 -36.07
CA ALA A 841 -3.21 32.74 -36.56
C ALA A 841 -3.59 34.21 -36.85
N ARG A 842 -4.83 34.48 -37.28
CA ARG A 842 -5.36 35.84 -37.47
C ARG A 842 -5.54 36.62 -36.16
N LEU A 843 -5.76 35.93 -35.04
CA LEU A 843 -5.82 36.55 -33.71
C LEU A 843 -4.44 36.91 -33.15
N TYR A 844 -3.37 36.30 -33.71
CA TYR A 844 -1.98 36.56 -33.35
C TYR A 844 -1.16 37.03 -34.58
N PRO A 845 -1.54 38.13 -35.24
CA PRO A 845 -1.00 38.52 -36.55
C PRO A 845 0.49 38.90 -36.52
N THR A 846 1.03 39.25 -35.36
CA THR A 846 2.44 39.57 -35.14
C THR A 846 3.30 38.34 -34.92
N ARG A 847 2.70 37.16 -34.69
CA ARG A 847 3.44 35.93 -34.36
C ARG A 847 3.79 35.12 -35.60
N ALA A 848 4.96 34.50 -35.58
CA ALA A 848 5.33 33.48 -36.57
C ALA A 848 4.66 32.14 -36.22
N THR A 849 4.11 31.45 -37.22
CA THR A 849 3.38 30.20 -37.00
C THR A 849 4.27 28.98 -37.27
N TYR A 850 4.21 28.01 -36.37
CA TYR A 850 4.94 26.76 -36.45
C TYR A 850 4.01 25.58 -36.14
N ARG A 851 4.38 24.40 -36.63
CA ARG A 851 3.73 23.13 -36.35
C ARG A 851 4.73 22.21 -35.64
N LEU A 852 4.35 21.66 -34.51
CA LEU A 852 5.13 20.76 -33.68
C LEU A 852 4.50 19.36 -33.70
N ASN A 853 5.21 18.37 -34.25
CA ASN A 853 4.80 16.97 -34.25
C ASN A 853 5.86 16.13 -33.53
N GLY A 854 5.56 15.75 -32.28
CA GLY A 854 6.58 15.23 -31.37
C GLY A 854 7.70 16.27 -31.21
N THR A 855 8.91 15.92 -31.62
CA THR A 855 10.08 16.81 -31.57
C THR A 855 10.35 17.57 -32.88
N VAL A 856 9.54 17.36 -33.92
CA VAL A 856 9.74 17.98 -35.23
C VAL A 856 9.00 19.31 -35.30
N LEU A 857 9.73 20.41 -35.31
CA LEU A 857 9.20 21.76 -35.45
C LEU A 857 9.33 22.24 -36.91
N THR A 858 8.21 22.58 -37.54
CA THR A 858 8.16 23.04 -38.94
C THR A 858 7.51 24.42 -39.02
N ARG A 859 8.14 25.38 -39.71
CA ARG A 859 7.54 26.69 -39.94
C ARG A 859 6.37 26.57 -40.91
N MET A 860 5.23 27.18 -40.57
CA MET A 860 4.06 27.19 -41.44
C MET A 860 4.10 28.43 -42.36
N THR A 861 3.80 28.24 -43.64
CA THR A 861 3.56 29.35 -44.56
C THR A 861 2.16 29.92 -44.30
N ARG A 862 2.07 31.26 -44.26
CA ARG A 862 0.81 31.99 -44.00
C ARG A 862 -0.28 31.70 -45.03
#